data_AF-A0A956H2M1-F1
#
_entry.id   AF-A0A956H2M1-F1
#
_cell.length_a   1.000
_cell.length_b   1.000
_cell.length_c   1.000
_cell.angle_alpha   90.00
_cell.angle_beta   90.00
_cell.angle_gamma   90.00
#
_symmetry.space_group_name_H-M   'P 1'
#
loop_
_entity.id
_entity.type
_entity.pdbx_description
1 polymer ?
#
loop_
_entity_poly.entity_id
_entity_poly.type
_entity_poly.pdbx_seq_one_letter_code
_entity_poly.pdbx_strand_id
1 'polypeptide(L)'
;MELAGDFEVERAARDRQRPGIVAIEGGRDRVEEGLLEPAQLELLGPVDRARDLTRELLGRRDPRLRALALAATATMDDFGDPGAQSRTDPASLREVVRQGEAKDAILAVRSVMEIPGADNLAALRERADALIRAGAQDDGTRALALELAWALGQRLEAADQKRIAKLATAVDLDPADRETLAAERTREAIEDLGEDFAEGRKLLARKAPALNAETPQRWVRQLRPRPAPRSRELLEKTPLAELLPGSEWTFVRVGNAGLFATSLEGLLRRLTPANAADAYLVRTLIHDMVLSRSFSIFSDDPIAGGGLDLTAPIECASPKGSETFVCAATIRDRELVLATLAERELGDDAGVAVPLSVATEFAGLPLSLGALPMILHGIVEASEDELDSEQSPEIAAERLRRPRVIAGQTLEYYATVEVREDRLVVDSEHYLILGDRLLVFSSADVAEQVLREPGKGVATLAAQPAFSRATADWRDGVAMQAVDLTGDQGLPALALELVLDSDGLEFSATGEAEAVGDFGLLAALLPADPVSHIAMALEPETLADAFAESELERCAAHGLLGKSGKPDPKKPEKARCGLIADDKLPPLVLAESAQALALGWYPTPGDALWQPWVLLMPVDAKLRKAATAAGIELPKPGEQKQAHGLHWQIRDGVLAVASTEALAMAVRDRPTPPAAAPGAPAPFVSAGLNGPRAAEVVRTMAKRYEGDHRADYLRLLATMIGLVESVELSGAWTEGAGKGGRLRAGVRLHLAESEEELALLDRWLASPEVGNASRLPRRLGSADTARGLVYRIAVADAEHFARTAIPDDNPRMRVEVVAPDELRLTVLPSSALGAGGKAPLSAEERERMLADDSLIRSEAPAIVEVAGRLKVAGDDPATVAAVVSWVHEHVKYEITPNSPDALTVLERGQGDCTEYALLTVTILRAAGIPARLQEGMAAGGDEMVAHAWVAWHDGQRWHEVDPTAGTDSVGSGHLELEVVDVLAMISLGRFEVVAIDPLG
;
A
#
# COMPACT_ATOMS: atom_id res chain seq x y z
N MET A 1 43.62 -13.03 69.25
CA MET A 1 42.15 -13.05 69.39
C MET A 1 41.62 -13.00 67.97
N GLU A 2 41.70 -14.14 67.30
CA GLU A 2 40.55 -15.06 67.09
C GLU A 2 39.61 -14.44 66.04
N LEU A 3 39.92 -14.64 64.75
CA LEU A 3 39.59 -15.82 63.93
C LEU A 3 38.11 -15.75 63.51
N ALA A 4 37.68 -15.91 62.27
CA ALA A 4 38.24 -16.25 60.95
C ALA A 4 37.02 -16.06 60.01
N GLY A 5 37.07 -15.86 58.69
CA GLY A 5 38.01 -16.04 57.58
C GLY A 5 37.11 -15.87 56.33
N ASP A 6 37.55 -15.55 55.12
CA ASP A 6 38.85 -15.42 54.50
C ASP A 6 38.68 -14.48 53.28
N PHE A 7 39.77 -13.75 53.00
CA PHE A 7 40.31 -13.22 51.74
C PHE A 7 39.39 -12.79 50.59
N GLU A 8 39.37 -11.52 50.14
CA GLU A 8 40.41 -10.71 49.43
C GLU A 8 40.66 -11.06 47.94
N VAL A 9 40.49 -10.01 47.12
CA VAL A 9 41.28 -9.60 45.91
C VAL A 9 40.73 -9.90 44.49
N GLU A 10 40.39 -8.79 43.83
CA GLU A 10 40.52 -8.35 42.41
C GLU A 10 40.41 -9.28 41.18
N ARG A 11 39.65 -8.71 40.21
CA ARG A 11 39.72 -8.78 38.72
C ARG A 11 39.36 -10.09 38.00
N ALA A 12 38.22 -10.07 37.29
CA ALA A 12 38.14 -10.24 35.83
C ALA A 12 36.70 -10.14 35.30
N ALA A 13 36.55 -9.42 34.17
CA ALA A 13 35.67 -9.65 33.02
C ALA A 13 34.17 -10.02 33.17
N ARG A 14 33.35 -9.31 32.36
CA ARG A 14 32.05 -9.72 31.79
C ARG A 14 31.00 -10.24 32.77
N ASP A 15 29.95 -9.44 33.01
CA ASP A 15 28.59 -9.97 32.91
C ASP A 15 27.56 -8.84 32.69
N ARG A 16 26.97 -8.82 31.49
CA ARG A 16 25.66 -8.23 31.23
C ARG A 16 24.64 -9.21 31.80
N GLN A 17 24.16 -8.98 33.02
CA GLN A 17 23.01 -9.72 33.57
C GLN A 17 21.71 -9.01 33.20
N ARG A 18 20.78 -9.86 32.74
CA ARG A 18 19.45 -9.62 32.18
C ARG A 18 18.48 -8.93 33.15
N PRO A 19 17.38 -8.33 32.67
CA PRO A 19 16.29 -7.82 33.52
C PRO A 19 15.65 -8.97 34.33
N GLY A 20 15.36 -8.67 35.60
CA GLY A 20 14.74 -9.57 36.56
C GLY A 20 13.22 -9.70 36.38
N ILE A 21 12.75 -10.94 36.53
CA ILE A 21 11.37 -11.39 36.58
C ILE A 21 10.69 -10.88 37.88
N VAL A 22 9.48 -10.35 37.80
CA VAL A 22 8.61 -10.09 38.97
C VAL A 22 7.42 -11.07 38.96
N ALA A 23 7.17 -11.68 40.12
CA ALA A 23 6.14 -12.67 40.37
C ALA A 23 4.75 -12.04 40.58
N ILE A 24 3.71 -12.67 40.04
CA ILE A 24 2.30 -12.32 40.30
C ILE A 24 1.75 -13.25 41.39
N GLU A 25 1.61 -12.74 42.61
CA GLU A 25 0.67 -13.25 43.62
C GLU A 25 -0.60 -12.37 43.62
N GLY A 26 -1.75 -13.04 43.72
CA GLY A 26 -3.04 -12.51 43.29
C GLY A 26 -3.62 -11.34 44.08
N GLY A 27 -4.27 -10.45 43.35
CA GLY A 27 -5.10 -9.37 43.87
C GLY A 27 -5.82 -8.72 42.69
N ARG A 28 -7.11 -8.45 42.87
CA ARG A 28 -8.00 -7.88 41.85
C ARG A 28 -7.52 -6.48 41.49
N ASP A 29 -7.08 -6.23 40.27
CA ASP A 29 -6.95 -4.88 39.72
C ASP A 29 -7.21 -4.85 38.20
N ARG A 30 -7.69 -3.69 37.75
CA ARG A 30 -8.19 -3.38 36.41
C ARG A 30 -7.08 -3.52 35.36
N VAL A 31 -7.42 -4.14 34.22
CA VAL A 31 -6.58 -4.15 33.01
C VAL A 31 -6.68 -2.76 32.38
N GLU A 32 -5.55 -2.07 32.24
CA GLU A 32 -5.39 -0.79 31.54
C GLU A 32 -5.41 -0.98 30.02
N GLU A 33 -5.90 0.06 29.33
CA GLU A 33 -6.26 0.11 27.91
C GLU A 33 -5.04 0.31 26.97
N GLY A 34 -4.08 -0.62 27.02
CA GLY A 34 -2.99 -0.74 26.03
C GLY A 34 -2.95 -2.13 25.41
N LEU A 35 -2.41 -2.27 24.19
CA LEU A 35 -2.03 -3.58 23.65
C LEU A 35 -1.05 -4.26 24.61
N LEU A 36 -1.10 -5.60 24.66
CA LEU A 36 -0.19 -6.39 25.49
C LEU A 36 1.25 -6.19 25.00
N GLU A 37 2.12 -5.59 25.82
CA GLU A 37 3.55 -5.46 25.51
C GLU A 37 4.18 -6.82 25.11
N PRO A 38 5.24 -6.87 24.27
CA PRO A 38 5.93 -8.12 23.91
C PRO A 38 6.41 -8.90 25.14
N ALA A 39 6.77 -8.18 26.21
CA ALA A 39 7.11 -8.76 27.51
C ALA A 39 5.88 -9.33 28.22
N GLN A 40 4.69 -8.71 28.10
CA GLN A 40 3.39 -9.19 28.60
C GLN A 40 2.90 -10.45 27.86
N LEU A 41 3.15 -10.57 26.55
CA LEU A 41 2.92 -11.78 25.75
C LEU A 41 3.84 -12.95 26.15
N GLU A 42 5.05 -12.64 26.63
CA GLU A 42 5.97 -13.57 27.28
C GLU A 42 5.54 -13.91 28.73
N LEU A 43 4.94 -12.95 29.43
CA LEU A 43 4.43 -13.02 30.81
C LEU A 43 3.08 -13.72 30.97
N LEU A 44 2.39 -14.06 29.88
CA LEU A 44 1.15 -14.86 29.93
C LEU A 44 1.33 -16.25 30.55
N GLY A 45 2.55 -16.65 30.91
CA GLY A 45 2.79 -17.83 31.74
C GLY A 45 2.29 -19.12 31.10
N PRO A 46 1.97 -20.16 31.89
CA PRO A 46 1.43 -21.42 31.39
C PRO A 46 0.18 -21.21 30.52
N VAL A 47 -0.01 -22.05 29.49
CA VAL A 47 -1.13 -22.05 28.51
C VAL A 47 -2.49 -21.68 29.11
N ASP A 48 -2.77 -22.12 30.34
CA ASP A 48 -4.04 -21.87 31.02
C ASP A 48 -4.32 -20.38 31.34
N ARG A 49 -3.28 -19.58 31.65
CA ARG A 49 -3.44 -18.13 31.92
C ARG A 49 -3.74 -17.33 30.65
N ALA A 50 -3.12 -17.69 29.53
CA ALA A 50 -3.42 -17.09 28.22
C ALA A 50 -4.88 -17.39 27.80
N ARG A 51 -5.36 -18.62 28.05
CA ARG A 51 -6.76 -19.01 27.85
C ARG A 51 -7.73 -18.26 28.75
N ASP A 52 -7.37 -18.05 30.01
CA ASP A 52 -8.17 -17.27 30.96
C ASP A 52 -8.31 -15.80 30.50
N LEU A 53 -7.21 -15.18 30.06
CA LEU A 53 -7.23 -13.81 29.53
C LEU A 53 -8.07 -13.70 28.25
N THR A 54 -7.90 -14.64 27.32
CA THR A 54 -8.73 -14.70 26.09
C THR A 54 -10.22 -14.78 26.45
N ARG A 55 -10.59 -15.66 27.38
CA ARG A 55 -11.97 -15.78 27.87
C ARG A 55 -12.49 -14.49 28.50
N GLU A 56 -11.64 -13.81 29.28
CA GLU A 56 -11.98 -12.55 29.91
C GLU A 56 -12.23 -11.44 28.87
N LEU A 57 -11.31 -11.26 27.92
CA LEU A 57 -11.39 -10.20 26.92
C LEU A 57 -12.55 -10.43 25.94
N LEU A 58 -12.78 -11.67 25.48
CA LEU A 58 -13.95 -12.02 24.67
C LEU A 58 -15.29 -11.79 25.41
N GLY A 59 -15.28 -11.87 26.75
CA GLY A 59 -16.44 -11.58 27.59
C GLY A 59 -16.72 -10.09 27.81
N ARG A 60 -15.85 -9.19 27.34
CA ARG A 60 -16.04 -7.73 27.46
C ARG A 60 -17.03 -7.21 26.41
N ARG A 61 -17.76 -6.16 26.78
CA ARG A 61 -18.73 -5.51 25.88
C ARG A 61 -18.06 -4.66 24.81
N ASP A 62 -16.85 -4.18 25.09
CA ASP A 62 -16.06 -3.36 24.17
C ASP A 62 -15.65 -4.17 22.93
N PRO A 63 -16.10 -3.79 21.72
CA PRO A 63 -15.72 -4.48 20.49
C PRO A 63 -14.21 -4.39 20.22
N ARG A 64 -13.50 -3.34 20.65
CA ARG A 64 -12.05 -3.18 20.46
C ARG A 64 -11.28 -4.25 21.23
N LEU A 65 -11.64 -4.47 22.51
CA LEU A 65 -11.04 -5.52 23.34
C LEU A 65 -11.34 -6.94 22.83
N ARG A 66 -12.51 -7.15 22.20
CA ARG A 66 -12.84 -8.44 21.57
C ARG A 66 -12.05 -8.66 20.29
N ALA A 67 -11.97 -7.64 19.41
CA ALA A 67 -11.18 -7.69 18.18
C ALA A 67 -9.70 -7.93 18.51
N LEU A 68 -9.17 -7.22 19.52
CA LEU A 68 -7.82 -7.42 20.03
C LEU A 68 -7.62 -8.83 20.59
N ALA A 69 -8.58 -9.36 21.35
CA ALA A 69 -8.48 -10.74 21.85
C ALA A 69 -8.40 -11.74 20.70
N LEU A 70 -9.25 -11.59 19.68
CA LEU A 70 -9.26 -12.46 18.49
C LEU A 70 -8.01 -12.29 17.64
N ALA A 71 -7.49 -11.07 17.52
CA ALA A 71 -6.25 -10.75 16.83
C ALA A 71 -5.03 -11.36 17.53
N ALA A 72 -4.84 -11.03 18.81
CA ALA A 72 -3.82 -11.63 19.65
C ALA A 72 -3.93 -13.17 19.63
N THR A 73 -5.14 -13.70 19.53
CA THR A 73 -5.37 -15.14 19.37
C THR A 73 -4.86 -15.71 18.05
N ALA A 74 -5.28 -15.14 16.93
CA ALA A 74 -4.88 -15.56 15.59
C ALA A 74 -3.35 -15.50 15.45
N THR A 75 -2.78 -14.38 15.88
CA THR A 75 -1.35 -14.13 15.97
C THR A 75 -0.69 -15.19 16.85
N MET A 76 -1.00 -15.28 18.15
CA MET A 76 -0.32 -16.17 19.12
C MET A 76 -0.38 -17.66 18.82
N ASP A 77 -1.49 -18.17 18.26
CA ASP A 77 -1.59 -19.58 17.89
C ASP A 77 -0.82 -19.89 16.59
N ASP A 78 -0.65 -18.93 15.69
CA ASP A 78 0.25 -19.07 14.53
C ASP A 78 1.73 -19.13 14.95
N PHE A 79 2.10 -18.56 16.11
CA PHE A 79 3.44 -18.72 16.72
C PHE A 79 3.67 -20.08 17.43
N GLY A 80 2.68 -20.97 17.48
CA GLY A 80 2.79 -22.26 18.17
C GLY A 80 3.58 -23.34 17.40
N ASP A 81 4.38 -24.15 18.09
CA ASP A 81 4.95 -25.37 17.51
C ASP A 81 3.83 -26.31 17.01
N PRO A 82 3.98 -26.98 15.86
CA PRO A 82 3.01 -27.99 15.41
C PRO A 82 2.85 -29.10 16.47
N GLY A 83 1.77 -29.05 17.25
CA GLY A 83 1.48 -29.97 18.36
C GLY A 83 1.53 -29.35 19.76
N ALA A 84 1.89 -28.07 19.90
CA ALA A 84 1.70 -27.32 21.14
C ALA A 84 0.20 -27.11 21.41
N GLN A 85 -0.18 -27.06 22.69
CA GLN A 85 -1.55 -26.69 23.04
C GLN A 85 -1.78 -25.23 22.66
N SER A 86 -2.83 -24.97 21.86
CA SER A 86 -3.32 -23.62 21.55
C SER A 86 -3.34 -22.78 22.82
N ARG A 87 -2.66 -21.64 22.78
CA ARG A 87 -2.57 -20.71 23.92
C ARG A 87 -3.87 -19.97 24.14
N THR A 88 -4.77 -20.09 23.18
CA THR A 88 -6.12 -19.57 23.19
C THR A 88 -7.14 -20.63 23.50
N ASP A 89 -8.35 -20.20 23.84
CA ASP A 89 -9.44 -21.10 24.18
C ASP A 89 -10.24 -21.41 22.90
N PRO A 90 -10.03 -22.58 22.25
CA PRO A 90 -10.70 -22.88 21.00
C PRO A 90 -12.21 -23.04 21.21
N ALA A 91 -12.67 -23.31 22.44
CA ALA A 91 -14.10 -23.37 22.73
C ALA A 91 -14.76 -21.99 22.64
N SER A 92 -14.10 -20.95 23.15
CA SER A 92 -14.57 -19.57 23.04
C SER A 92 -14.57 -19.09 21.60
N LEU A 93 -13.53 -19.39 20.82
CA LEU A 93 -13.48 -19.04 19.40
C LEU A 93 -14.61 -19.70 18.62
N ARG A 94 -14.86 -20.99 18.84
CA ARG A 94 -16.00 -21.69 18.21
C ARG A 94 -17.34 -21.06 18.57
N GLU A 95 -17.48 -20.53 19.78
CA GLU A 95 -18.71 -19.84 20.18
C GLU A 95 -18.88 -18.52 19.44
N VAL A 96 -17.81 -17.73 19.28
CA VAL A 96 -17.81 -16.51 18.45
C VAL A 96 -18.12 -16.84 17.00
N VAL A 97 -17.54 -17.91 16.43
CA VAL A 97 -17.90 -18.38 15.09
C VAL A 97 -19.39 -18.68 14.97
N ARG A 98 -19.98 -19.37 15.96
CA ARG A 98 -21.39 -19.76 15.91
C ARG A 98 -22.36 -18.59 16.10
N GLN A 99 -22.10 -17.72 17.07
CA GLN A 99 -23.08 -16.78 17.61
C GLN A 99 -22.66 -15.32 17.53
N GLY A 100 -21.39 -15.03 17.22
CA GLY A 100 -20.88 -13.67 17.11
C GLY A 100 -21.48 -12.89 15.94
N GLU A 101 -21.31 -11.58 16.02
CA GLU A 101 -21.53 -10.66 14.89
C GLU A 101 -20.61 -11.04 13.73
N ALA A 102 -20.99 -10.68 12.50
CA ALA A 102 -20.28 -11.15 11.32
C ALA A 102 -18.79 -10.77 11.31
N LYS A 103 -18.46 -9.53 11.68
CA LYS A 103 -17.07 -9.04 11.80
C LYS A 103 -16.22 -9.82 12.82
N ASP A 104 -16.78 -10.12 14.00
CA ASP A 104 -16.09 -10.88 15.05
C ASP A 104 -15.95 -12.35 14.61
N ALA A 105 -16.97 -12.89 13.93
CA ALA A 105 -16.96 -14.26 13.42
C ALA A 105 -15.94 -14.47 12.31
N ILE A 106 -15.70 -13.50 11.43
CA ILE A 106 -14.66 -13.57 10.38
C ILE A 106 -13.27 -13.77 11.01
N LEU A 107 -12.91 -12.95 12.01
CA LEU A 107 -11.64 -13.08 12.72
C LEU A 107 -11.51 -14.43 13.45
N ALA A 108 -12.61 -14.89 14.06
CA ALA A 108 -12.65 -16.18 14.73
C ALA A 108 -12.55 -17.37 13.76
N VAL A 109 -13.17 -17.28 12.56
CA VAL A 109 -13.06 -18.26 11.48
C VAL A 109 -11.60 -18.44 11.10
N ARG A 110 -10.90 -17.33 10.85
CA ARG A 110 -9.47 -17.36 10.49
C ARG A 110 -8.62 -18.08 11.55
N SER A 111 -8.86 -17.76 12.82
CA SER A 111 -8.17 -18.38 13.96
C SER A 111 -8.44 -19.89 14.08
N VAL A 112 -9.69 -20.33 13.95
CA VAL A 112 -10.03 -21.76 14.13
C VAL A 112 -9.58 -22.64 12.96
N MET A 113 -9.27 -22.07 11.79
CA MET A 113 -8.72 -22.82 10.66
C MET A 113 -7.29 -23.28 10.92
N GLU A 114 -6.48 -22.44 11.57
CA GLU A 114 -5.09 -22.72 11.95
C GLU A 114 -5.00 -23.77 13.06
N ILE A 115 -6.08 -23.95 13.85
CA ILE A 115 -6.18 -24.97 14.88
C ILE A 115 -6.91 -26.20 14.30
N PRO A 116 -6.22 -27.26 13.85
CA PRO A 116 -6.88 -28.43 13.30
C PRO A 116 -7.71 -29.16 14.36
N GLY A 117 -8.99 -29.42 14.06
CA GLY A 117 -9.87 -30.16 14.97
C GLY A 117 -11.26 -30.40 14.40
N ALA A 118 -11.83 -31.58 14.67
CA ALA A 118 -13.17 -31.94 14.21
C ALA A 118 -14.25 -30.98 14.76
N ASP A 119 -14.09 -30.52 16.01
CA ASP A 119 -15.02 -29.57 16.64
C ASP A 119 -14.96 -28.18 16.02
N ASN A 120 -13.78 -27.74 15.56
CA ASN A 120 -13.61 -26.46 14.87
C ASN A 120 -14.30 -26.50 13.51
N LEU A 121 -14.07 -27.58 12.75
CA LEU A 121 -14.77 -27.80 11.48
C LEU A 121 -16.29 -27.92 11.66
N ALA A 122 -16.75 -28.54 12.76
CA ALA A 122 -18.17 -28.59 13.09
C ALA A 122 -18.76 -27.19 13.34
N ALA A 123 -18.06 -26.32 14.07
CA ALA A 123 -18.50 -24.94 14.30
C ALA A 123 -18.60 -24.13 12.99
N LEU A 124 -17.61 -24.25 12.10
CA LEU A 124 -17.63 -23.62 10.77
C LEU A 124 -18.86 -24.07 9.95
N ARG A 125 -19.12 -25.39 9.92
CA ARG A 125 -20.28 -25.96 9.23
C ARG A 125 -21.61 -25.51 9.83
N GLU A 126 -21.70 -25.46 11.16
CA GLU A 126 -22.90 -25.01 11.86
C GLU A 126 -23.22 -23.54 11.53
N ARG A 127 -22.19 -22.67 11.52
CA ARG A 127 -22.35 -21.27 11.15
C ARG A 127 -22.73 -21.11 9.68
N ALA A 128 -22.07 -21.82 8.78
CA ALA A 128 -22.42 -21.83 7.35
C ALA A 128 -23.87 -22.29 7.14
N ASP A 129 -24.29 -23.39 7.77
CA ASP A 129 -25.66 -23.90 7.66
C ASP A 129 -26.68 -22.91 8.25
N ALA A 130 -26.33 -22.14 9.28
CA ALA A 130 -27.18 -21.08 9.84
C ALA A 130 -27.32 -19.89 8.87
N LEU A 131 -26.20 -19.44 8.30
CA LEU A 131 -26.18 -18.34 7.33
C LEU A 131 -26.96 -18.69 6.05
N ILE A 132 -26.81 -19.92 5.55
CA ILE A 132 -27.60 -20.45 4.43
C ILE A 132 -29.12 -20.36 4.68
N ARG A 133 -29.56 -20.57 5.94
CA ARG A 133 -30.99 -20.49 6.29
C ARG A 133 -31.48 -19.06 6.47
N ALA A 134 -30.63 -18.16 6.95
CA ALA A 134 -30.96 -16.76 7.19
C ALA A 134 -30.94 -15.92 5.90
N GLY A 135 -30.04 -16.25 4.98
CA GLY A 135 -29.65 -15.38 3.87
C GLY A 135 -28.55 -14.40 4.32
N ALA A 136 -27.61 -14.10 3.42
CA ALA A 136 -26.60 -13.05 3.61
C ALA A 136 -27.08 -11.78 2.89
N GLN A 137 -27.57 -10.82 3.68
CA GLN A 137 -28.33 -9.66 3.18
C GLN A 137 -27.57 -8.33 3.29
N ASP A 138 -26.51 -8.30 4.08
CA ASP A 138 -25.65 -7.14 4.32
C ASP A 138 -24.16 -7.53 4.13
N ASP A 139 -23.26 -6.55 4.09
CA ASP A 139 -21.87 -6.80 3.65
C ASP A 139 -21.08 -7.59 4.66
N GLY A 140 -21.37 -7.41 5.96
CA GLY A 140 -20.79 -8.24 7.01
C GLY A 140 -21.15 -9.72 6.81
N THR A 141 -22.43 -10.03 6.57
CA THR A 141 -22.90 -11.41 6.35
C THR A 141 -22.45 -11.99 5.01
N ARG A 142 -22.26 -11.15 3.98
CA ARG A 142 -21.67 -11.53 2.69
C ARG A 142 -20.19 -11.88 2.82
N ALA A 143 -19.41 -11.00 3.44
CA ALA A 143 -17.99 -11.24 3.72
C ALA A 143 -17.80 -12.51 4.56
N LEU A 144 -18.65 -12.72 5.57
CA LEU A 144 -18.64 -13.96 6.36
C LEU A 144 -18.99 -15.20 5.51
N ALA A 145 -19.91 -15.10 4.55
CA ALA A 145 -20.23 -16.21 3.65
C ALA A 145 -19.03 -16.62 2.80
N LEU A 146 -18.29 -15.64 2.27
CA LEU A 146 -17.07 -15.84 1.50
C LEU A 146 -15.98 -16.51 2.35
N GLU A 147 -15.72 -15.99 3.55
CA GLU A 147 -14.74 -16.54 4.48
C GLU A 147 -15.07 -17.99 4.89
N LEU A 148 -16.35 -18.30 5.15
CA LEU A 148 -16.79 -19.66 5.44
C LEU A 148 -16.64 -20.59 4.22
N ALA A 149 -16.90 -20.10 3.01
CA ALA A 149 -16.72 -20.87 1.78
C ALA A 149 -15.25 -21.24 1.58
N TRP A 150 -14.34 -20.27 1.75
CA TRP A 150 -12.90 -20.48 1.68
C TRP A 150 -12.42 -21.48 2.75
N ALA A 151 -12.84 -21.31 4.01
CA ALA A 151 -12.47 -22.15 5.14
C ALA A 151 -12.93 -23.63 4.99
N LEU A 152 -14.09 -23.84 4.39
CA LEU A 152 -14.60 -25.18 4.07
C LEU A 152 -13.91 -25.74 2.82
N GLY A 153 -13.60 -24.87 1.85
CA GLY A 153 -12.94 -25.19 0.58
C GLY A 153 -11.63 -25.94 0.76
N GLN A 154 -10.74 -25.38 1.58
CA GLN A 154 -9.38 -25.91 1.80
C GLN A 154 -9.32 -27.36 2.32
N ARG A 155 -10.39 -27.86 2.96
CA ARG A 155 -10.42 -29.21 3.52
C ARG A 155 -10.69 -30.28 2.46
N LEU A 156 -11.22 -29.90 1.30
CA LEU A 156 -11.58 -30.81 0.22
C LEU A 156 -12.44 -32.00 0.71
N GLU A 157 -13.31 -31.77 1.70
CA GLU A 157 -14.24 -32.78 2.22
C GLU A 157 -15.51 -32.81 1.39
N ALA A 158 -15.81 -33.94 0.73
CA ALA A 158 -16.92 -34.06 -0.22
C ALA A 158 -18.30 -33.64 0.36
N ALA A 159 -18.47 -33.65 1.68
CA ALA A 159 -19.68 -33.19 2.35
C ALA A 159 -19.91 -31.68 2.24
N ASP A 160 -18.85 -30.88 2.04
CA ASP A 160 -18.90 -29.42 2.05
C ASP A 160 -19.12 -28.79 0.68
N GLN A 161 -18.94 -29.54 -0.43
CA GLN A 161 -19.21 -29.04 -1.78
C GLN A 161 -20.62 -28.45 -1.92
N LYS A 162 -21.61 -29.15 -1.33
CA LYS A 162 -23.00 -28.68 -1.33
C LYS A 162 -23.23 -27.48 -0.41
N ARG A 163 -22.39 -27.25 0.59
CA ARG A 163 -22.48 -26.08 1.47
C ARG A 163 -21.93 -24.85 0.78
N ILE A 164 -20.77 -24.96 0.13
CA ILE A 164 -20.15 -23.87 -0.64
C ILE A 164 -21.13 -23.36 -1.70
N ALA A 165 -21.67 -24.26 -2.54
CA ALA A 165 -22.67 -23.88 -3.54
C ALA A 165 -23.94 -23.23 -2.95
N LYS A 166 -24.35 -23.66 -1.74
CA LYS A 166 -25.50 -23.06 -1.05
C LYS A 166 -25.18 -21.72 -0.41
N LEU A 167 -23.94 -21.47 0.02
CA LEU A 167 -23.50 -20.17 0.52
C LEU A 167 -23.58 -19.13 -0.61
N ALA A 168 -23.11 -19.46 -1.81
CA ALA A 168 -23.29 -18.61 -3.00
C ALA A 168 -24.77 -18.27 -3.23
N THR A 169 -25.64 -19.28 -3.24
CA THR A 169 -27.09 -19.06 -3.42
C THR A 169 -27.73 -18.28 -2.26
N ALA A 170 -27.14 -18.30 -1.07
CA ALA A 170 -27.66 -17.61 0.11
C ALA A 170 -27.32 -16.11 0.13
N VAL A 171 -26.37 -15.66 -0.70
CA VAL A 171 -26.14 -14.23 -0.91
C VAL A 171 -27.38 -13.64 -1.59
N ASP A 172 -28.02 -12.68 -0.93
CA ASP A 172 -29.24 -12.04 -1.41
C ASP A 172 -28.91 -11.03 -2.51
N LEU A 173 -29.60 -11.15 -3.66
CA LEU A 173 -29.54 -10.19 -4.78
C LEU A 173 -30.78 -9.31 -4.83
N ASP A 174 -31.39 -8.98 -3.69
CA ASP A 174 -32.57 -8.13 -3.68
C ASP A 174 -32.30 -6.88 -4.54
N PRO A 175 -33.07 -6.65 -5.62
CA PRO A 175 -32.91 -5.46 -6.46
C PRO A 175 -33.24 -4.15 -5.73
N ALA A 176 -33.65 -4.19 -4.46
CA ALA A 176 -33.82 -3.05 -3.57
C ALA A 176 -32.59 -2.77 -2.69
N ASP A 177 -31.63 -3.68 -2.63
CA ASP A 177 -30.34 -3.43 -2.00
C ASP A 177 -29.57 -2.36 -2.77
N ARG A 178 -28.88 -1.48 -2.04
CA ARG A 178 -28.03 -0.42 -2.61
C ARG A 178 -26.70 -0.99 -3.13
N GLU A 179 -26.35 -2.22 -2.73
CA GLU A 179 -25.06 -2.87 -3.05
C GLU A 179 -25.20 -4.18 -3.87
N THR A 180 -26.22 -4.26 -4.73
CA THR A 180 -26.50 -5.48 -5.52
C THR A 180 -25.27 -6.01 -6.29
N LEU A 181 -24.40 -5.13 -6.80
CA LEU A 181 -23.19 -5.54 -7.53
C LEU A 181 -22.16 -6.20 -6.61
N ALA A 182 -21.90 -5.65 -5.43
CA ALA A 182 -21.02 -6.27 -4.44
C ALA A 182 -21.54 -7.67 -4.02
N ALA A 183 -22.86 -7.81 -3.94
CA ALA A 183 -23.53 -9.09 -3.71
C ALA A 183 -23.36 -10.09 -4.88
N GLU A 184 -23.39 -9.61 -6.12
CA GLU A 184 -23.11 -10.41 -7.33
C GLU A 184 -21.65 -10.89 -7.34
N ARG A 185 -20.69 -9.98 -7.15
CA ARG A 185 -19.25 -10.33 -7.05
C ARG A 185 -18.96 -11.32 -5.92
N THR A 186 -19.54 -11.10 -4.74
CA THR A 186 -19.35 -12.03 -3.61
C THR A 186 -19.87 -13.42 -3.94
N ARG A 187 -21.01 -13.52 -4.63
CA ARG A 187 -21.55 -14.81 -5.06
C ARG A 187 -20.63 -15.49 -6.06
N GLU A 188 -20.21 -14.77 -7.10
CA GLU A 188 -19.30 -15.27 -8.13
C GLU A 188 -18.01 -15.81 -7.51
N ALA A 189 -17.38 -15.04 -6.60
CA ALA A 189 -16.21 -15.49 -5.86
C ALA A 189 -16.45 -16.79 -5.06
N ILE A 190 -17.64 -16.98 -4.48
CA ILE A 190 -17.99 -18.24 -3.78
C ILE A 190 -18.24 -19.38 -4.79
N GLU A 191 -18.78 -19.09 -5.96
CA GLU A 191 -18.98 -20.06 -7.05
C GLU A 191 -17.64 -20.57 -7.59
N ASP A 192 -16.69 -19.66 -7.82
CA ASP A 192 -15.31 -19.96 -8.22
C ASP A 192 -14.59 -20.83 -7.20
N LEU A 193 -14.71 -20.51 -5.90
CA LEU A 193 -14.22 -21.38 -4.81
C LEU A 193 -14.85 -22.79 -4.86
N GLY A 194 -16.09 -22.91 -5.34
CA GLY A 194 -16.76 -24.18 -5.59
C GLY A 194 -16.17 -24.96 -6.77
N GLU A 195 -15.76 -24.28 -7.82
CA GLU A 195 -15.06 -24.86 -8.97
C GLU A 195 -13.65 -25.32 -8.57
N ASP A 196 -12.91 -24.46 -7.88
CA ASP A 196 -11.60 -24.75 -7.30
C ASP A 196 -11.65 -25.98 -6.38
N PHE A 197 -12.69 -26.07 -5.56
CA PHE A 197 -12.92 -27.22 -4.70
C PHE A 197 -13.08 -28.49 -5.53
N ALA A 198 -13.87 -28.43 -6.60
CA ALA A 198 -14.13 -29.58 -7.46
C ALA A 198 -12.84 -30.03 -8.18
N GLU A 199 -12.00 -29.10 -8.65
CA GLU A 199 -10.72 -29.43 -9.26
C GLU A 199 -9.71 -29.96 -8.23
N GLY A 200 -9.63 -29.34 -7.05
CA GLY A 200 -8.78 -29.80 -5.95
C GLY A 200 -9.10 -31.24 -5.56
N ARG A 201 -10.38 -31.61 -5.50
CA ARG A 201 -10.82 -33.00 -5.29
C ARG A 201 -10.31 -33.96 -6.39
N LYS A 202 -10.37 -33.57 -7.66
CA LYS A 202 -9.86 -34.37 -8.78
C LYS A 202 -8.34 -34.55 -8.67
N LEU A 203 -7.61 -33.47 -8.38
CA LEU A 203 -6.16 -33.47 -8.19
C LEU A 203 -5.74 -34.32 -6.98
N LEU A 204 -6.47 -34.25 -5.87
CA LEU A 204 -6.22 -35.08 -4.68
C LEU A 204 -6.36 -36.57 -5.01
N ALA A 205 -7.31 -36.94 -5.87
CA ALA A 205 -7.53 -38.32 -6.31
C ALA A 205 -6.48 -38.83 -7.31
N ARG A 206 -5.97 -37.96 -8.21
CA ARG A 206 -5.08 -38.36 -9.33
C ARG A 206 -3.61 -38.57 -8.95
N LYS A 207 -3.19 -38.27 -7.72
CA LYS A 207 -1.77 -38.28 -7.28
C LYS A 207 -0.81 -37.46 -8.16
N ALA A 208 -1.33 -36.60 -9.05
CA ALA A 208 -0.51 -35.70 -9.87
C ALA A 208 0.31 -34.77 -8.96
N PRO A 209 1.58 -34.44 -9.26
CA PRO A 209 2.34 -33.50 -8.44
C PRO A 209 1.59 -32.19 -8.28
N ALA A 210 1.58 -31.65 -7.06
CA ALA A 210 0.94 -30.38 -6.80
C ALA A 210 1.98 -29.26 -6.87
N LEU A 211 1.75 -28.31 -7.78
CA LEU A 211 2.64 -27.17 -8.09
C LEU A 211 2.00 -25.86 -7.62
N ASN A 212 2.52 -24.71 -8.03
CA ASN A 212 2.18 -23.42 -7.45
C ASN A 212 1.08 -22.62 -8.16
N ALA A 213 0.58 -23.10 -9.29
CA ALA A 213 -0.20 -22.28 -10.21
C ALA A 213 -1.55 -21.77 -9.70
N GLU A 214 -2.28 -22.52 -8.85
CA GLU A 214 -3.69 -22.21 -8.55
C GLU A 214 -4.13 -22.69 -7.15
N THR A 215 -5.19 -22.08 -6.61
CA THR A 215 -5.84 -22.42 -5.33
C THR A 215 -6.07 -23.94 -5.12
N PRO A 216 -6.57 -24.71 -6.12
CA PRO A 216 -6.75 -26.15 -5.99
C PRO A 216 -5.47 -26.90 -5.66
N GLN A 217 -4.35 -26.51 -6.29
CA GLN A 217 -3.05 -27.12 -6.06
C GLN A 217 -2.55 -26.83 -4.66
N ARG A 218 -2.72 -25.59 -4.17
CA ARG A 218 -2.35 -25.18 -2.80
C ARG A 218 -3.09 -26.03 -1.76
N TRP A 219 -4.40 -26.17 -1.88
CA TRP A 219 -5.20 -27.02 -0.98
C TRP A 219 -4.75 -28.48 -1.02
N VAL A 220 -4.44 -29.02 -2.21
CA VAL A 220 -3.94 -30.39 -2.36
C VAL A 220 -2.56 -30.58 -1.71
N ARG A 221 -1.65 -29.59 -1.81
CA ARG A 221 -0.33 -29.66 -1.13
C ARG A 221 -0.49 -29.78 0.38
N GLN A 222 -1.36 -28.97 0.97
CA GLN A 222 -1.59 -28.95 2.43
C GLN A 222 -2.14 -30.28 2.96
N LEU A 223 -2.90 -31.02 2.15
CA LEU A 223 -3.52 -32.30 2.54
C LEU A 223 -2.63 -33.53 2.27
N ARG A 224 -1.53 -33.38 1.53
CA ARG A 224 -0.64 -34.50 1.19
C ARG A 224 0.49 -34.65 2.21
N PRO A 225 1.07 -35.86 2.34
CA PRO A 225 2.26 -36.06 3.14
C PRO A 225 3.38 -35.12 2.70
N ARG A 226 3.89 -34.31 3.63
CA ARG A 226 5.00 -33.39 3.36
C ARG A 226 6.29 -34.18 3.06
N PRO A 227 7.08 -33.80 2.05
CA PRO A 227 8.39 -34.41 1.78
C PRO A 227 9.36 -34.28 2.95
N ALA A 228 10.49 -35.00 2.87
CA ALA A 228 11.54 -34.90 3.88
C ALA A 228 12.15 -33.49 3.90
N PRO A 229 12.50 -32.94 5.08
CA PRO A 229 13.31 -31.74 5.18
C PRO A 229 14.65 -31.84 4.46
N ARG A 230 15.10 -30.73 3.88
CA ARG A 230 16.47 -30.58 3.39
C ARG A 230 17.44 -30.42 4.57
N SER A 231 18.68 -30.85 4.37
CA SER A 231 19.74 -30.62 5.36
C SER A 231 20.17 -29.14 5.34
N ARG A 232 20.64 -28.66 6.49
CA ARG A 232 21.14 -27.29 6.63
C ARG A 232 22.32 -27.00 5.67
N GLU A 233 23.21 -27.97 5.49
CA GLU A 233 24.34 -27.87 4.55
C GLU A 233 23.89 -27.72 3.08
N LEU A 234 22.83 -28.42 2.68
CA LEU A 234 22.27 -28.30 1.33
C LEU A 234 21.68 -26.90 1.13
N LEU A 235 20.87 -26.44 2.10
CA LEU A 235 20.24 -25.12 2.04
C LEU A 235 21.28 -23.98 2.00
N GLU A 236 22.41 -24.13 2.70
CA GLU A 236 23.49 -23.14 2.73
C GLU A 236 24.16 -23.01 1.35
N LYS A 237 24.45 -24.14 0.68
CA LYS A 237 25.30 -24.18 -0.52
C LYS A 237 24.55 -24.16 -1.86
N THR A 238 23.26 -24.45 -1.88
CA THR A 238 22.49 -24.64 -3.12
C THR A 238 21.83 -23.33 -3.60
N PRO A 239 22.06 -22.86 -4.84
CA PRO A 239 21.42 -21.65 -5.38
C PRO A 239 19.89 -21.68 -5.26
N LEU A 240 19.24 -20.50 -5.17
CA LEU A 240 17.80 -20.47 -4.90
C LEU A 240 17.00 -21.22 -5.97
N ALA A 241 17.31 -21.02 -7.27
CA ALA A 241 16.63 -21.70 -8.37
C ALA A 241 16.73 -23.25 -8.32
N GLU A 242 17.75 -23.81 -7.66
CA GLU A 242 17.86 -25.25 -7.44
C GLU A 242 17.05 -25.75 -6.24
N LEU A 243 16.60 -24.85 -5.35
CA LEU A 243 15.72 -25.17 -4.23
C LEU A 243 14.24 -25.12 -4.62
N LEU A 244 13.88 -24.31 -5.63
CA LEU A 244 12.49 -24.10 -6.06
C LEU A 244 11.92 -25.30 -6.83
N PRO A 245 10.77 -25.87 -6.43
CA PRO A 245 10.13 -26.98 -7.15
C PRO A 245 9.26 -26.51 -8.32
N GLY A 246 9.39 -27.15 -9.49
CA GLY A 246 8.54 -26.89 -10.66
C GLY A 246 8.95 -25.67 -11.49
N SER A 247 8.07 -25.24 -12.40
CA SER A 247 8.24 -24.08 -13.29
C SER A 247 7.41 -22.86 -12.88
N GLU A 248 6.49 -23.02 -11.93
CA GLU A 248 5.46 -22.04 -11.59
C GLU A 248 6.00 -20.97 -10.63
N TRP A 249 7.06 -20.28 -11.05
CA TRP A 249 7.74 -19.23 -10.31
C TRP A 249 8.10 -18.07 -11.23
N THR A 250 7.85 -16.86 -10.75
CA THR A 250 8.57 -15.68 -11.22
C THR A 250 9.90 -15.63 -10.45
N PHE A 251 11.03 -15.57 -11.15
CA PHE A 251 12.36 -15.59 -10.54
C PHE A 251 13.15 -14.35 -10.93
N VAL A 252 13.69 -13.65 -9.94
CA VAL A 252 14.42 -12.38 -10.09
C VAL A 252 15.84 -12.56 -9.58
N ARG A 253 16.80 -11.97 -10.29
CA ARG A 253 18.21 -11.89 -9.91
C ARG A 253 18.72 -10.47 -10.10
N VAL A 254 19.33 -9.94 -9.05
CA VAL A 254 20.14 -8.73 -9.08
C VAL A 254 21.59 -9.16 -8.99
N GLY A 255 22.34 -9.05 -10.09
CA GLY A 255 23.73 -9.50 -10.17
C GLY A 255 24.69 -8.65 -9.34
N ASN A 256 24.36 -7.37 -9.15
CA ASN A 256 25.12 -6.41 -8.34
C ASN A 256 24.13 -5.52 -7.58
N ALA A 257 23.89 -5.85 -6.31
CA ALA A 257 22.90 -5.15 -5.49
C ALA A 257 23.29 -3.69 -5.22
N GLY A 258 24.59 -3.40 -5.09
CA GLY A 258 25.08 -2.03 -4.89
C GLY A 258 24.84 -1.13 -6.10
N LEU A 259 25.06 -1.65 -7.32
CA LEU A 259 24.74 -0.93 -8.55
C LEU A 259 23.24 -0.67 -8.67
N PHE A 260 22.40 -1.67 -8.39
CA PHE A 260 20.95 -1.53 -8.38
C PHE A 260 20.50 -0.43 -7.40
N ALA A 261 20.95 -0.50 -6.15
CA ALA A 261 20.61 0.47 -5.12
C ALA A 261 21.07 1.89 -5.48
N THR A 262 22.33 2.05 -5.91
CA THR A 262 22.88 3.38 -6.28
C THR A 262 22.18 3.98 -7.49
N SER A 263 21.85 3.18 -8.50
CA SER A 263 21.13 3.66 -9.69
C SER A 263 19.71 4.10 -9.35
N LEU A 264 19.01 3.35 -8.51
CA LEU A 264 17.66 3.70 -8.08
C LEU A 264 17.63 4.94 -7.17
N GLU A 265 18.55 5.02 -6.20
CA GLU A 265 18.73 6.22 -5.38
C GLU A 265 19.04 7.45 -6.25
N GLY A 266 19.92 7.29 -7.24
CA GLY A 266 20.28 8.35 -8.18
C GLY A 266 19.10 8.83 -9.02
N LEU A 267 18.23 7.92 -9.47
CA LEU A 267 16.98 8.27 -10.17
C LEU A 267 16.02 9.01 -9.25
N LEU A 268 15.78 8.50 -8.03
CA LEU A 268 14.86 9.10 -7.06
C LEU A 268 15.31 10.51 -6.64
N ARG A 269 16.61 10.70 -6.34
CA ARG A 269 17.16 12.02 -5.99
C ARG A 269 17.04 13.04 -7.12
N ARG A 270 17.08 12.58 -8.37
CA ARG A 270 16.96 13.45 -9.55
C ARG A 270 15.52 13.69 -9.97
N LEU A 271 14.55 13.03 -9.36
CA LEU A 271 13.14 13.18 -9.70
C LEU A 271 12.69 14.62 -9.45
N THR A 272 12.09 15.21 -10.48
CA THR A 272 11.60 16.59 -10.44
C THR A 272 10.10 16.62 -10.63
N PRO A 273 9.39 17.47 -9.87
CA PRO A 273 7.97 17.67 -10.08
C PRO A 273 7.74 18.43 -11.38
N ALA A 274 6.78 17.98 -12.19
CA ALA A 274 6.40 18.71 -13.40
C ALA A 274 5.64 20.01 -13.08
N ASN A 275 5.07 20.13 -11.88
CA ASN A 275 4.41 21.34 -11.38
C ASN A 275 4.39 21.40 -9.84
N ALA A 276 3.93 22.51 -9.26
CA ALA A 276 3.93 22.73 -7.82
C ALA A 276 3.16 21.68 -7.00
N ALA A 277 2.09 21.09 -7.54
CA ALA A 277 1.32 20.06 -6.85
C ALA A 277 2.08 18.73 -6.75
N ASP A 278 3.02 18.47 -7.66
CA ASP A 278 3.78 17.21 -7.68
C ASP A 278 4.97 17.24 -6.70
N ALA A 279 5.39 18.43 -6.28
CA ALA A 279 6.57 18.65 -5.47
C ALA A 279 6.50 18.05 -4.07
N TYR A 280 5.33 18.15 -3.44
CA TYR A 280 5.11 17.55 -2.14
C TYR A 280 5.19 16.02 -2.23
N LEU A 281 4.54 15.41 -3.23
CA LEU A 281 4.57 13.96 -3.41
C LEU A 281 5.97 13.47 -3.76
N VAL A 282 6.72 14.20 -4.59
CA VAL A 282 8.14 13.89 -4.85
C VAL A 282 8.95 13.95 -3.55
N ARG A 283 8.76 14.97 -2.72
CA ARG A 283 9.43 15.08 -1.43
C ARG A 283 9.07 13.93 -0.50
N THR A 284 7.78 13.56 -0.41
CA THR A 284 7.30 12.45 0.42
C THR A 284 7.80 11.12 -0.11
N LEU A 285 7.74 10.85 -1.42
CA LEU A 285 8.26 9.61 -2.01
C LEU A 285 9.77 9.47 -1.84
N ILE A 286 10.54 10.55 -2.05
CA ILE A 286 11.98 10.55 -1.81
C ILE A 286 12.26 10.35 -0.32
N HIS A 287 11.54 11.04 0.56
CA HIS A 287 11.70 10.87 1.99
C HIS A 287 11.38 9.43 2.41
N ASP A 288 10.24 8.91 1.98
CA ASP A 288 9.71 7.62 2.38
C ASP A 288 10.57 6.46 1.89
N MET A 289 10.86 6.46 0.59
CA MET A 289 11.65 5.41 -0.05
C MET A 289 13.14 5.55 0.23
N VAL A 290 13.73 6.75 0.18
CA VAL A 290 15.20 6.91 0.28
C VAL A 290 15.67 7.11 1.72
N LEU A 291 14.87 7.79 2.57
CA LEU A 291 15.34 8.28 3.87
C LEU A 291 14.68 7.59 5.08
N SER A 292 13.43 7.11 4.99
CA SER A 292 12.71 6.51 6.12
C SER A 292 12.52 5.00 6.08
N ARG A 293 13.57 4.27 5.65
CA ARG A 293 13.91 2.88 6.03
C ARG A 293 13.57 1.74 5.07
N SER A 294 12.73 1.89 4.04
CA SER A 294 12.42 0.76 3.11
C SER A 294 13.64 0.22 2.35
N PHE A 295 14.64 1.07 2.07
CA PHE A 295 15.92 0.68 1.46
C PHE A 295 17.08 0.54 2.45
N SER A 296 16.81 0.66 3.76
CA SER A 296 17.85 0.61 4.80
C SER A 296 18.73 -0.63 4.71
N ILE A 297 18.15 -1.78 4.31
CA ILE A 297 18.89 -3.03 4.16
C ILE A 297 19.92 -3.01 3.00
N PHE A 298 19.75 -2.08 2.05
CA PHE A 298 20.69 -1.82 0.96
C PHE A 298 21.66 -0.67 1.23
N SER A 299 21.60 -0.04 2.41
CA SER A 299 22.52 1.04 2.75
C SER A 299 23.95 0.53 2.91
N ASP A 300 24.90 1.16 2.24
CA ASP A 300 26.35 0.91 2.35
C ASP A 300 27.02 1.80 3.42
N ASP A 301 26.23 2.53 4.24
CA ASP A 301 26.74 3.40 5.31
C ASP A 301 27.56 2.59 6.35
N PRO A 302 28.82 2.95 6.66
CA PRO A 302 29.65 2.25 7.63
C PRO A 302 29.15 2.31 9.10
N ILE A 303 28.23 3.23 9.41
CA ILE A 303 27.68 3.51 10.74
C ILE A 303 26.19 3.08 10.82
N ALA A 304 25.43 3.25 9.74
CA ALA A 304 23.98 2.98 9.67
C ALA A 304 23.56 1.94 8.61
N GLY A 305 24.51 1.19 8.04
CA GLY A 305 24.28 0.31 6.88
C GLY A 305 23.26 -0.81 7.10
N GLY A 306 22.89 -1.50 6.02
CA GLY A 306 21.89 -2.57 6.05
C GLY A 306 22.41 -3.97 6.42
N GLY A 307 23.73 -4.12 6.52
CA GLY A 307 24.40 -5.36 6.90
C GLY A 307 24.48 -6.45 5.81
N LEU A 308 23.93 -6.22 4.61
CA LEU A 308 24.11 -7.10 3.45
C LEU A 308 25.47 -6.89 2.76
N ASP A 309 25.95 -7.91 2.06
CA ASP A 309 27.05 -7.77 1.12
C ASP A 309 26.52 -7.39 -0.26
N LEU A 310 26.50 -6.08 -0.56
CA LEU A 310 25.98 -5.56 -1.82
C LEU A 310 26.83 -5.91 -3.06
N THR A 311 27.99 -6.54 -2.87
CA THR A 311 28.81 -7.07 -3.97
C THR A 311 28.39 -8.47 -4.41
N ALA A 312 27.55 -9.14 -3.61
CA ALA A 312 26.98 -10.44 -3.90
C ALA A 312 25.60 -10.30 -4.55
N PRO A 313 25.14 -11.33 -5.31
CA PRO A 313 23.83 -11.28 -5.95
C PRO A 313 22.70 -11.46 -4.92
N ILE A 314 21.54 -10.89 -5.25
CA ILE A 314 20.27 -11.17 -4.58
C ILE A 314 19.40 -11.95 -5.56
N GLU A 315 18.83 -13.05 -5.09
CA GLU A 315 17.91 -13.89 -5.85
C GLU A 315 16.56 -13.91 -5.14
N CYS A 316 15.47 -13.64 -5.84
CA CYS A 316 14.11 -13.70 -5.30
C CYS A 316 13.23 -14.56 -6.19
N ALA A 317 12.16 -15.13 -5.62
CA ALA A 317 11.15 -15.82 -6.38
C ALA A 317 9.78 -15.69 -5.73
N SER A 318 8.75 -15.54 -6.57
CA SER A 318 7.34 -15.62 -6.17
C SER A 318 6.65 -16.81 -6.85
N PRO A 319 5.84 -17.61 -6.15
CA PRO A 319 4.94 -18.57 -6.78
C PRO A 319 3.96 -17.86 -7.74
N LYS A 320 3.59 -18.52 -8.85
CA LYS A 320 2.62 -17.99 -9.81
C LYS A 320 1.35 -17.45 -9.12
N GLY A 321 0.95 -16.22 -9.49
CA GLY A 321 -0.29 -15.58 -9.00
C GLY A 321 -0.31 -15.31 -7.49
N SER A 322 0.86 -15.17 -6.87
CA SER A 322 0.97 -14.94 -5.43
C SER A 322 1.80 -13.69 -5.11
N GLU A 323 1.39 -12.98 -4.07
CA GLU A 323 2.20 -11.93 -3.42
C GLU A 323 3.24 -12.52 -2.46
N THR A 324 3.22 -13.85 -2.24
CA THR A 324 4.19 -14.49 -1.35
C THR A 324 5.53 -14.71 -2.04
N PHE A 325 6.65 -14.64 -1.32
CA PHE A 325 7.97 -14.72 -1.94
C PHE A 325 9.00 -15.43 -1.06
N VAL A 326 10.12 -15.77 -1.71
CA VAL A 326 11.38 -16.15 -1.08
C VAL A 326 12.52 -15.35 -1.68
N CYS A 327 13.40 -14.81 -0.86
CA CYS A 327 14.63 -14.14 -1.30
C CYS A 327 15.87 -14.75 -0.64
N ALA A 328 16.99 -14.73 -1.34
CA ALA A 328 18.31 -15.14 -0.90
C ALA A 328 19.30 -13.99 -1.05
N ALA A 329 20.05 -13.69 0.01
CA ALA A 329 21.07 -12.65 0.02
C ALA A 329 22.29 -13.09 0.83
N THR A 330 23.42 -12.40 0.64
CA THR A 330 24.64 -12.59 1.44
C THR A 330 24.73 -11.51 2.52
N ILE A 331 25.05 -11.91 3.73
CA ILE A 331 25.18 -11.07 4.92
C ILE A 331 26.65 -10.75 5.15
N ARG A 332 26.95 -9.46 5.35
CA ARG A 332 28.24 -8.96 5.83
C ARG A 332 28.25 -8.81 7.36
N ASP A 333 27.16 -8.29 7.93
CA ASP A 333 26.97 -8.11 9.37
C ASP A 333 25.57 -8.58 9.80
N ARG A 334 25.55 -9.68 10.57
CA ARG A 334 24.32 -10.31 11.04
C ARG A 334 23.53 -9.45 12.03
N GLU A 335 24.21 -8.81 12.97
CA GLU A 335 23.53 -8.07 14.04
C GLU A 335 22.87 -6.82 13.44
N LEU A 336 23.54 -6.20 12.46
CA LEU A 336 23.00 -5.07 11.72
C LEU A 336 21.77 -5.46 10.89
N VAL A 337 21.83 -6.57 10.12
CA VAL A 337 20.64 -7.10 9.41
C VAL A 337 19.48 -7.33 10.37
N LEU A 338 19.72 -7.95 11.53
CA LEU A 338 18.65 -8.21 12.50
C LEU A 338 18.09 -6.93 13.12
N ALA A 339 18.92 -5.91 13.34
CA ALA A 339 18.49 -4.61 13.83
C ALA A 339 17.62 -3.90 12.79
N THR A 340 18.09 -3.82 11.54
CA THR A 340 17.34 -3.23 10.41
C THR A 340 15.97 -3.90 10.23
N LEU A 341 15.91 -5.23 10.32
CA LEU A 341 14.64 -5.97 10.17
C LEU A 341 13.66 -5.79 11.35
N ALA A 342 14.18 -5.45 12.53
CA ALA A 342 13.38 -5.22 13.72
C ALA A 342 12.71 -3.84 13.74
N GLU A 343 13.28 -2.86 13.03
CA GLU A 343 12.80 -1.47 12.96
C GLU A 343 11.82 -1.20 11.81
N ARG A 344 11.46 -2.25 11.04
CA ARG A 344 10.50 -2.20 9.94
C ARG A 344 9.09 -1.92 10.43
N GLU A 345 8.35 -1.15 9.66
CA GLU A 345 6.94 -0.82 9.91
C GLU A 345 6.02 -1.66 9.00
N LEU A 346 4.70 -1.55 9.19
CA LEU A 346 3.74 -2.26 8.35
C LEU A 346 3.73 -1.64 6.94
N GLY A 347 3.79 -2.46 5.89
CA GLY A 347 3.75 -1.97 4.51
C GLY A 347 5.13 -1.64 3.93
N ASP A 348 6.19 -1.68 4.74
CA ASP A 348 7.55 -1.71 4.21
C ASP A 348 7.71 -3.01 3.38
N ASP A 349 8.18 -2.96 2.14
CA ASP A 349 8.69 -4.16 1.43
C ASP A 349 9.84 -4.77 2.23
N ALA A 350 10.06 -6.09 2.24
CA ALA A 350 11.10 -6.86 3.00
C ALA A 350 12.55 -6.37 2.91
N GLY A 351 12.80 -5.23 2.26
CA GLY A 351 14.09 -4.70 1.86
C GLY A 351 14.64 -5.59 0.76
N VAL A 352 15.02 -6.83 1.08
CA VAL A 352 15.51 -7.81 0.11
C VAL A 352 14.53 -8.18 -1.00
N ALA A 353 13.22 -7.98 -0.80
CA ALA A 353 12.20 -8.27 -1.81
C ALA A 353 11.92 -7.11 -2.78
N VAL A 354 12.46 -5.91 -2.54
CA VAL A 354 12.27 -4.75 -3.43
C VAL A 354 12.55 -5.07 -4.90
N PRO A 355 13.63 -5.80 -5.28
CA PRO A 355 13.83 -6.17 -6.68
C PRO A 355 12.69 -7.03 -7.25
N LEU A 356 12.07 -7.87 -6.43
CA LEU A 356 10.92 -8.67 -6.84
C LEU A 356 9.70 -7.77 -7.09
N SER A 357 9.37 -6.88 -6.15
CA SER A 357 8.28 -5.90 -6.30
C SER A 357 8.48 -5.03 -7.56
N VAL A 358 9.70 -4.54 -7.79
CA VAL A 358 10.06 -3.79 -9.00
C VAL A 358 9.85 -4.63 -10.27
N ALA A 359 10.23 -5.90 -10.26
CA ALA A 359 10.06 -6.79 -11.41
C ALA A 359 8.60 -7.11 -11.72
N THR A 360 7.75 -7.26 -10.70
CA THR A 360 6.35 -7.66 -10.87
C THR A 360 5.44 -6.48 -11.16
N GLU A 361 5.60 -5.36 -10.43
CA GLU A 361 4.70 -4.21 -10.52
C GLU A 361 5.06 -3.27 -11.67
N PHE A 362 6.35 -2.94 -11.85
CA PHE A 362 6.75 -1.96 -12.85
C PHE A 362 6.82 -2.54 -14.27
N ALA A 363 6.99 -3.87 -14.42
CA ALA A 363 7.02 -4.49 -15.75
C ALA A 363 5.66 -4.38 -16.48
N GLY A 364 4.55 -4.35 -15.74
CA GLY A 364 3.20 -4.15 -16.29
C GLY A 364 2.85 -2.68 -16.54
N LEU A 365 3.56 -1.75 -15.90
CA LEU A 365 3.27 -0.31 -15.94
C LEU A 365 3.09 0.25 -17.36
N PRO A 366 3.92 -0.09 -18.36
CA PRO A 366 3.75 0.45 -19.72
C PRO A 366 2.43 0.06 -20.39
N LEU A 367 1.92 -1.15 -20.11
CA LEU A 367 0.63 -1.61 -20.61
C LEU A 367 -0.50 -0.86 -19.90
N SER A 368 -0.46 -0.80 -18.58
CA SER A 368 -1.45 -0.10 -17.75
C SER A 368 -1.58 1.37 -18.13
N LEU A 369 -0.44 2.08 -18.29
CA LEU A 369 -0.43 3.49 -18.68
C LEU A 369 -0.86 3.73 -20.14
N GLY A 370 -0.60 2.80 -21.06
CA GLY A 370 -1.19 2.85 -22.40
C GLY A 370 -2.71 2.69 -22.39
N ALA A 371 -3.21 1.91 -21.44
CA ALA A 371 -4.61 1.63 -21.16
C ALA A 371 -5.29 2.65 -20.21
N LEU A 372 -4.66 3.80 -19.96
CA LEU A 372 -5.11 4.81 -18.99
C LEU A 372 -6.62 5.12 -18.98
N PRO A 373 -7.35 5.32 -20.10
CA PRO A 373 -8.77 5.62 -20.04
C PRO A 373 -9.63 4.51 -19.39
N MET A 374 -9.19 3.24 -19.42
CA MET A 374 -9.87 2.13 -18.75
C MET A 374 -9.65 2.19 -17.24
N ILE A 375 -8.42 2.48 -16.80
CA ILE A 375 -8.10 2.68 -15.37
C ILE A 375 -8.91 3.84 -14.80
N LEU A 376 -8.94 4.96 -15.52
CA LEU A 376 -9.72 6.14 -15.12
C LEU A 376 -11.23 5.84 -15.08
N HIS A 377 -11.73 4.98 -15.97
CA HIS A 377 -13.13 4.57 -15.95
C HIS A 377 -13.45 3.84 -14.64
N GLY A 378 -12.62 2.87 -14.23
CA GLY A 378 -12.81 2.14 -12.98
C GLY A 378 -12.88 3.07 -11.77
N ILE A 379 -12.00 4.07 -11.68
CA ILE A 379 -12.01 5.07 -10.60
C ILE A 379 -13.26 5.95 -10.66
N VAL A 380 -13.67 6.37 -11.85
CA VAL A 380 -14.86 7.22 -12.03
C VAL A 380 -16.14 6.48 -11.67
N GLU A 381 -16.19 5.16 -11.89
CA GLU A 381 -17.35 4.33 -11.56
C GLU A 381 -17.36 3.77 -10.13
N ALA A 382 -16.22 3.68 -9.46
CA ALA A 382 -16.12 3.20 -8.10
C ALA A 382 -17.06 3.98 -7.15
N SER A 383 -17.70 3.29 -6.22
CA SER A 383 -18.50 3.95 -5.17
C SER A 383 -17.59 4.65 -4.15
N GLU A 384 -18.14 5.60 -3.39
CA GLU A 384 -17.41 6.24 -2.28
C GLU A 384 -16.95 5.19 -1.25
N ASP A 385 -17.80 4.22 -0.91
CA ASP A 385 -17.45 3.14 0.02
C ASP A 385 -16.31 2.23 -0.51
N GLU A 386 -16.22 2.00 -1.82
CA GLU A 386 -15.11 1.24 -2.44
C GLU A 386 -13.77 2.00 -2.32
N LEU A 387 -13.82 3.34 -2.40
CA LEU A 387 -12.66 4.22 -2.31
C LEU A 387 -12.23 4.52 -0.87
N ASP A 388 -13.15 4.41 0.10
CA ASP A 388 -12.91 4.65 1.53
C ASP A 388 -12.35 3.42 2.28
N SER A 389 -12.43 2.23 1.67
CA SER A 389 -12.13 0.94 2.30
C SER A 389 -10.69 0.76 2.82
N GLU A 390 -9.77 1.68 2.50
CA GLU A 390 -8.38 1.64 2.95
C GLU A 390 -8.06 2.53 4.16
N GLN A 391 -8.95 3.44 4.57
CA GLN A 391 -8.65 4.51 5.53
C GLN A 391 -9.25 4.30 6.94
N SER A 392 -9.42 3.06 7.36
CA SER A 392 -9.82 2.79 8.75
C SER A 392 -8.71 3.22 9.72
N PRO A 393 -9.00 4.06 10.74
CA PRO A 393 -7.99 4.58 11.65
C PRO A 393 -7.21 3.46 12.32
N GLU A 394 -5.88 3.61 12.36
CA GLU A 394 -5.03 2.76 13.18
C GLU A 394 -5.37 3.00 14.65
N ILE A 395 -5.71 1.92 15.36
CA ILE A 395 -5.86 1.94 16.82
C ILE A 395 -4.49 1.69 17.46
N ALA A 396 -3.75 0.71 16.96
CA ALA A 396 -2.39 0.42 17.38
C ALA A 396 -1.68 -0.59 16.45
N ALA A 397 -0.37 -0.45 16.31
CA ALA A 397 0.53 -1.40 15.67
C ALA A 397 1.58 -1.97 16.65
N GLU A 398 1.95 -3.24 16.46
CA GLU A 398 3.03 -3.88 17.21
C GLU A 398 3.82 -4.84 16.31
N ARG A 399 5.16 -4.76 16.33
CA ARG A 399 6.04 -5.71 15.64
C ARG A 399 6.64 -6.71 16.62
N LEU A 400 6.36 -7.99 16.37
CA LEU A 400 6.76 -9.13 17.19
C LEU A 400 7.92 -9.87 16.55
N ARG A 401 8.84 -10.39 17.38
CA ARG A 401 9.92 -11.29 16.95
C ARG A 401 9.92 -12.59 17.76
N ARG A 402 9.89 -13.74 17.08
CA ARG A 402 9.94 -15.07 17.71
C ARG A 402 10.66 -16.10 16.85
N PRO A 403 11.37 -17.09 17.43
CA PRO A 403 11.85 -18.23 16.65
C PRO A 403 10.69 -19.17 16.29
N ARG A 404 10.65 -19.68 15.05
CA ARG A 404 9.67 -20.67 14.55
C ARG A 404 10.39 -21.85 13.89
N VAL A 405 9.90 -23.07 14.10
CA VAL A 405 10.46 -24.27 13.46
C VAL A 405 9.65 -24.64 12.22
N ILE A 406 10.25 -24.54 11.04
CA ILE A 406 9.65 -24.91 9.75
C ILE A 406 10.54 -25.92 9.06
N ALA A 407 9.98 -27.05 8.62
CA ALA A 407 10.74 -28.17 8.05
C ALA A 407 11.98 -28.56 8.89
N GLY A 408 11.92 -28.50 10.22
CA GLY A 408 13.06 -28.82 11.09
C GLY A 408 14.20 -27.79 11.09
N GLN A 409 14.02 -26.64 10.43
CA GLN A 409 14.90 -25.48 10.53
C GLN A 409 14.29 -24.49 11.53
N THR A 410 15.14 -23.83 12.33
CA THR A 410 14.72 -22.72 13.19
C THR A 410 14.92 -21.41 12.43
N LEU A 411 13.84 -20.67 12.23
CA LEU A 411 13.80 -19.37 11.55
C LEU A 411 13.48 -18.28 12.58
N GLU A 412 14.01 -17.08 12.38
CA GLU A 412 13.49 -15.88 13.05
C GLU A 412 12.20 -15.48 12.35
N TYR A 413 11.12 -15.31 13.07
CA TYR A 413 9.82 -14.90 12.53
C TYR A 413 9.51 -13.52 13.07
N TYR A 414 9.22 -12.59 12.17
CA TYR A 414 8.73 -11.26 12.48
C TYR A 414 7.28 -11.14 12.02
N ALA A 415 6.46 -10.47 12.80
CA ALA A 415 5.11 -10.11 12.38
C ALA A 415 4.77 -8.71 12.88
N THR A 416 4.35 -7.82 11.98
CA THR A 416 3.71 -6.57 12.34
C THR A 416 2.21 -6.79 12.37
N VAL A 417 1.59 -6.48 13.50
CA VAL A 417 0.15 -6.61 13.73
C VAL A 417 -0.40 -5.22 13.92
N GLU A 418 -1.27 -4.79 13.02
CA GLU A 418 -1.95 -3.51 13.10
C GLU A 418 -3.46 -3.74 13.31
N VAL A 419 -3.97 -3.17 14.40
CA VAL A 419 -5.40 -3.16 14.72
C VAL A 419 -5.98 -1.86 14.21
N ARG A 420 -6.94 -1.95 13.28
CA ARG A 420 -7.75 -0.82 12.81
C ARG A 420 -9.17 -0.95 13.35
N GLU A 421 -9.98 0.10 13.22
CA GLU A 421 -11.34 0.12 13.80
C GLU A 421 -12.27 -0.99 13.29
N ASP A 422 -12.05 -1.46 12.06
CA ASP A 422 -12.88 -2.44 11.37
C ASP A 422 -12.13 -3.71 10.92
N ARG A 423 -10.79 -3.71 10.94
CA ARG A 423 -9.96 -4.81 10.43
C ARG A 423 -8.67 -5.01 11.23
N LEU A 424 -8.10 -6.20 11.10
CA LEU A 424 -6.75 -6.52 11.57
C LEU A 424 -5.86 -6.74 10.35
N VAL A 425 -4.73 -6.05 10.29
CA VAL A 425 -3.69 -6.28 9.29
C VAL A 425 -2.54 -6.99 9.96
N VAL A 426 -2.11 -8.12 9.39
CA VAL A 426 -0.92 -8.84 9.86
C VAL A 426 0.00 -9.03 8.68
N ASP A 427 1.15 -8.38 8.73
CA ASP A 427 2.26 -8.63 7.83
C ASP A 427 3.31 -9.48 8.55
N SER A 428 3.85 -10.50 7.89
CA SER A 428 4.76 -11.41 8.58
C SER A 428 5.77 -12.11 7.68
N GLU A 429 6.96 -12.36 8.23
CA GLU A 429 8.13 -12.80 7.47
C GLU A 429 9.00 -13.75 8.29
N HIS A 430 9.58 -14.75 7.63
CA HIS A 430 10.48 -15.73 8.22
C HIS A 430 11.88 -15.59 7.64
N TYR A 431 12.90 -15.57 8.51
CA TYR A 431 14.29 -15.37 8.16
C TYR A 431 15.13 -16.57 8.63
N LEU A 432 15.78 -17.24 7.68
CA LEU A 432 16.71 -18.33 7.94
C LEU A 432 18.14 -17.89 7.63
N ILE A 433 18.97 -17.77 8.67
CA ILE A 433 20.39 -17.45 8.54
C ILE A 433 21.21 -18.74 8.55
N LEU A 434 22.00 -18.96 7.50
CA LEU A 434 22.85 -20.14 7.25
C LEU A 434 24.29 -19.68 6.97
N GLY A 435 25.11 -19.54 8.00
CA GLY A 435 26.45 -18.96 7.82
C GLY A 435 26.35 -17.48 7.46
N ASP A 436 26.87 -17.11 6.30
CA ASP A 436 26.74 -15.78 5.68
C ASP A 436 25.51 -15.66 4.76
N ARG A 437 24.72 -16.72 4.58
CA ARG A 437 23.53 -16.68 3.72
C ARG A 437 22.27 -16.35 4.50
N LEU A 438 21.48 -15.41 3.98
CA LEU A 438 20.12 -15.11 4.40
C LEU A 438 19.12 -15.75 3.43
N LEU A 439 18.10 -16.43 3.94
CA LEU A 439 16.87 -16.72 3.21
C LEU A 439 15.71 -16.01 3.92
N VAL A 440 14.90 -15.27 3.17
CA VAL A 440 13.72 -14.56 3.65
C VAL A 440 12.49 -15.15 2.97
N PHE A 441 11.43 -15.40 3.73
CA PHE A 441 10.18 -15.96 3.25
C PHE A 441 9.03 -15.08 3.75
N SER A 442 8.10 -14.67 2.89
CA SER A 442 6.92 -13.92 3.37
C SER A 442 5.80 -14.82 3.91
N SER A 443 5.95 -16.14 3.82
CA SER A 443 4.98 -17.06 4.42
C SER A 443 5.59 -18.41 4.76
N ALA A 444 4.96 -19.08 5.73
CA ALA A 444 5.31 -20.44 6.10
C ALA A 444 5.06 -21.46 4.98
N ASP A 445 4.07 -21.23 4.09
CA ASP A 445 3.81 -22.11 2.94
C ASP A 445 4.98 -22.09 1.95
N VAL A 446 5.49 -20.89 1.62
CA VAL A 446 6.67 -20.76 0.75
C VAL A 446 7.90 -21.36 1.43
N ALA A 447 8.11 -21.09 2.72
CA ALA A 447 9.20 -21.72 3.48
C ALA A 447 9.11 -23.26 3.44
N GLU A 448 7.93 -23.86 3.62
CA GLU A 448 7.76 -25.33 3.54
C GLU A 448 8.09 -25.90 2.15
N GLN A 449 7.81 -25.15 1.08
CA GLN A 449 8.14 -25.56 -0.29
C GLN A 449 9.65 -25.53 -0.56
N VAL A 450 10.36 -24.55 -0.02
CA VAL A 450 11.79 -24.33 -0.24
C VAL A 450 12.67 -25.10 0.77
N LEU A 451 12.18 -25.39 1.96
CA LEU A 451 12.96 -26.08 2.99
C LEU A 451 12.84 -27.61 2.92
N ARG A 452 11.95 -28.15 2.08
CA ARG A 452 11.77 -29.60 1.88
C ARG A 452 12.23 -30.07 0.52
N GLU A 453 12.56 -31.34 0.42
CA GLU A 453 12.84 -31.98 -0.87
C GLU A 453 11.62 -31.86 -1.82
N PRO A 454 11.84 -31.74 -3.14
CA PRO A 454 10.74 -31.70 -4.08
C PRO A 454 9.95 -33.02 -4.05
N GLY A 455 8.64 -32.94 -4.30
CA GLY A 455 7.81 -34.12 -4.44
C GLY A 455 8.34 -35.07 -5.52
N LYS A 456 8.11 -36.37 -5.36
CA LYS A 456 8.58 -37.39 -6.31
C LYS A 456 8.12 -37.06 -7.74
N GLY A 457 9.07 -36.89 -8.66
CA GLY A 457 8.80 -36.58 -10.07
C GLY A 457 8.71 -35.08 -10.39
N VAL A 458 8.95 -34.20 -9.41
CA VAL A 458 9.04 -32.75 -9.62
C VAL A 458 10.51 -32.36 -9.79
N ALA A 459 10.85 -31.79 -10.94
CA ALA A 459 12.15 -31.17 -11.19
C ALA A 459 12.24 -29.79 -10.53
N THR A 460 13.45 -29.31 -10.24
CA THR A 460 13.68 -27.96 -9.73
C THR A 460 13.53 -26.93 -10.84
N LEU A 461 13.34 -25.66 -10.51
CA LEU A 461 13.26 -24.56 -11.48
C LEU A 461 14.51 -24.50 -12.36
N ALA A 462 15.70 -24.58 -11.74
CA ALA A 462 16.98 -24.61 -12.46
C ALA A 462 17.11 -25.78 -13.45
N ALA A 463 16.43 -26.91 -13.18
CA ALA A 463 16.42 -28.08 -14.06
C ALA A 463 15.39 -27.98 -15.20
N GLN A 464 14.55 -26.93 -15.23
CA GLN A 464 13.59 -26.73 -16.29
C GLN A 464 14.29 -26.23 -17.56
N PRO A 465 14.09 -26.90 -18.72
CA PRO A 465 14.67 -26.44 -19.98
C PRO A 465 14.25 -25.02 -20.38
N ALA A 466 13.02 -24.62 -20.01
CA ALA A 466 12.53 -23.27 -20.26
C ALA A 466 13.32 -22.23 -19.46
N PHE A 467 13.59 -22.49 -18.18
CA PHE A 467 14.41 -21.63 -17.32
C PHE A 467 15.83 -21.50 -17.89
N SER A 468 16.49 -22.61 -18.20
CA SER A 468 17.86 -22.58 -18.75
C SER A 468 17.96 -21.82 -20.08
N ARG A 469 16.92 -21.85 -20.92
CA ARG A 469 16.86 -21.06 -22.16
C ARG A 469 16.66 -19.57 -21.85
N ALA A 470 15.72 -19.25 -20.97
CA ALA A 470 15.38 -17.87 -20.60
C ALA A 470 16.55 -17.14 -19.91
N THR A 471 17.36 -17.87 -19.12
CA THR A 471 18.52 -17.30 -18.42
C THR A 471 19.85 -17.45 -19.17
N ALA A 472 19.86 -18.01 -20.39
CA ALA A 472 21.11 -18.32 -21.10
C ALA A 472 21.95 -17.09 -21.44
N ASP A 473 21.27 -15.98 -21.76
CA ASP A 473 21.89 -14.73 -22.19
C ASP A 473 22.00 -13.70 -21.07
N TRP A 474 21.81 -14.11 -19.81
CA TRP A 474 21.90 -13.19 -18.69
C TRP A 474 23.32 -12.61 -18.54
N ARG A 475 23.41 -11.29 -18.31
CA ARG A 475 24.67 -10.55 -18.31
C ARG A 475 24.97 -9.94 -16.95
N ASP A 476 26.23 -10.03 -16.54
CA ASP A 476 26.72 -9.25 -15.41
C ASP A 476 26.74 -7.75 -15.77
N GLY A 477 26.24 -6.88 -14.88
CA GLY A 477 26.18 -5.43 -15.08
C GLY A 477 24.82 -4.86 -15.50
N VAL A 478 23.79 -5.69 -15.62
CA VAL A 478 22.38 -5.26 -15.69
C VAL A 478 21.88 -5.00 -14.26
N ALA A 479 21.06 -3.97 -14.06
CA ALA A 479 20.56 -3.61 -12.73
C ALA A 479 19.71 -4.74 -12.13
N MET A 480 18.82 -5.33 -12.94
CA MET A 480 17.97 -6.43 -12.51
C MET A 480 17.57 -7.30 -13.71
N GLN A 481 17.46 -8.60 -13.48
CA GLN A 481 17.00 -9.56 -14.47
C GLN A 481 15.92 -10.44 -13.84
N ALA A 482 14.89 -10.77 -14.59
CA ALA A 482 13.80 -11.61 -14.14
C ALA A 482 13.42 -12.61 -15.22
N VAL A 483 12.86 -13.75 -14.82
CA VAL A 483 12.23 -14.70 -15.72
C VAL A 483 10.87 -15.04 -15.14
N ASP A 484 9.86 -14.91 -15.98
CA ASP A 484 8.51 -15.34 -15.68
C ASP A 484 8.09 -16.43 -16.66
N LEU A 485 7.88 -17.66 -16.14
CA LEU A 485 7.51 -18.81 -16.96
C LEU A 485 6.00 -19.03 -17.04
N THR A 486 5.20 -18.12 -16.47
CA THR A 486 3.76 -18.28 -16.22
C THR A 486 2.87 -18.10 -17.43
N GLY A 487 3.31 -17.31 -18.43
CA GLY A 487 2.62 -17.11 -19.71
C GLY A 487 1.47 -16.09 -19.69
N ASP A 488 1.26 -15.35 -18.59
CA ASP A 488 0.06 -14.53 -18.36
C ASP A 488 -0.09 -13.32 -19.32
N GLN A 489 0.96 -12.98 -20.08
CA GLN A 489 0.95 -11.91 -21.10
C GLN A 489 0.91 -12.45 -22.55
N GLY A 490 0.47 -13.70 -22.75
CA GLY A 490 0.52 -14.37 -24.05
C GLY A 490 1.94 -14.69 -24.55
N LEU A 491 2.94 -14.59 -23.65
CA LEU A 491 4.35 -14.89 -23.89
C LEU A 491 4.80 -16.03 -22.96
N PRO A 492 4.69 -17.30 -23.38
CA PRO A 492 5.25 -18.38 -22.58
C PRO A 492 6.77 -18.23 -22.43
N ALA A 493 7.24 -18.19 -21.18
CA ALA A 493 8.64 -17.99 -20.79
C ALA A 493 9.22 -16.63 -21.20
N LEU A 494 8.81 -15.59 -20.48
CA LEU A 494 9.33 -14.23 -20.61
C LEU A 494 10.65 -14.09 -19.82
N ALA A 495 11.76 -13.84 -20.49
CA ALA A 495 12.99 -13.38 -19.85
C ALA A 495 13.03 -11.86 -19.92
N LEU A 496 12.95 -11.19 -18.77
CA LEU A 496 12.95 -9.74 -18.60
C LEU A 496 14.34 -9.27 -18.14
N GLU A 497 14.84 -8.18 -18.72
CA GLU A 497 15.98 -7.40 -18.25
C GLU A 497 15.52 -5.98 -17.99
N LEU A 498 15.84 -5.44 -16.82
CA LEU A 498 15.64 -4.05 -16.45
C LEU A 498 17.00 -3.34 -16.37
N VAL A 499 17.12 -2.26 -17.12
CA VAL A 499 18.22 -1.32 -17.06
C VAL A 499 17.70 -0.01 -16.46
N LEU A 500 18.36 0.45 -15.41
CA LEU A 500 18.17 1.78 -14.84
C LEU A 500 19.22 2.69 -15.49
N ASP A 501 18.80 3.73 -16.21
CA ASP A 501 19.72 4.66 -16.89
C ASP A 501 19.57 6.11 -16.37
N SER A 502 20.13 7.09 -17.10
CA SER A 502 20.08 8.48 -16.69
C SER A 502 18.73 9.16 -16.90
N ASP A 503 17.83 8.54 -17.66
CA ASP A 503 16.59 9.11 -18.19
C ASP A 503 15.36 8.38 -17.62
N GLY A 504 15.52 7.13 -17.16
CA GLY A 504 14.48 6.37 -16.46
C GLY A 504 14.71 4.87 -16.45
N LEU A 505 13.68 4.12 -16.85
CA LEU A 505 13.61 2.65 -16.78
C LEU A 505 13.51 2.08 -18.20
N GLU A 506 14.44 1.21 -18.60
CA GLU A 506 14.33 0.42 -19.83
C GLU A 506 14.12 -1.06 -19.50
N PHE A 507 13.01 -1.61 -19.99
CA PHE A 507 12.69 -3.02 -19.93
C PHE A 507 12.92 -3.64 -21.30
N SER A 508 13.60 -4.77 -21.34
CA SER A 508 13.65 -5.60 -22.53
C SER A 508 13.28 -7.02 -22.16
N ALA A 509 12.49 -7.67 -22.99
CA ALA A 509 12.17 -9.06 -22.77
C ALA A 509 12.24 -9.89 -24.03
N THR A 510 12.54 -11.18 -23.86
CA THR A 510 12.51 -12.18 -24.93
C THR A 510 11.64 -13.35 -24.52
N GLY A 511 10.99 -13.99 -25.50
CA GLY A 511 10.13 -15.14 -25.24
C GLY A 511 9.82 -15.90 -26.53
N GLU A 512 9.05 -16.97 -26.43
CA GLU A 512 8.57 -17.75 -27.58
C GLU A 512 7.03 -17.76 -27.56
N ALA A 513 6.37 -17.82 -28.72
CA ALA A 513 4.92 -18.08 -28.78
C ALA A 513 4.58 -19.15 -29.81
N GLU A 514 3.50 -19.89 -29.53
CA GLU A 514 2.98 -20.90 -30.46
C GLU A 514 2.22 -20.25 -31.63
N ALA A 515 1.48 -19.17 -31.36
CA ALA A 515 0.74 -18.37 -32.33
C ALA A 515 1.23 -16.91 -32.29
N VAL A 516 1.27 -16.27 -33.48
CA VAL A 516 1.67 -14.86 -33.62
C VAL A 516 0.56 -14.18 -34.39
N GLY A 517 -0.17 -13.27 -33.73
CA GLY A 517 -1.01 -12.30 -34.42
C GLY A 517 -0.14 -11.23 -35.08
N ASP A 518 -0.53 -10.76 -36.27
CA ASP A 518 0.08 -9.60 -36.93
C ASP A 518 -0.96 -8.49 -37.02
N PHE A 519 -0.62 -7.30 -36.50
CA PHE A 519 -1.46 -6.12 -36.56
C PHE A 519 -0.75 -4.88 -37.10
N GLY A 520 0.42 -4.97 -37.74
CA GLY A 520 1.23 -3.78 -38.08
C GLY A 520 0.45 -2.64 -38.76
N LEU A 521 -0.65 -2.96 -39.45
CA LEU A 521 -1.60 -2.02 -40.01
C LEU A 521 -2.44 -1.24 -38.97
N LEU A 522 -2.90 -1.83 -37.87
CA LEU A 522 -3.75 -1.16 -36.86
C LEU A 522 -3.00 0.01 -36.20
N ALA A 523 -1.81 -0.24 -35.65
CA ALA A 523 -1.02 0.82 -34.99
C ALA A 523 -0.65 1.95 -35.95
N ALA A 524 -0.33 1.64 -37.21
CA ALA A 524 0.01 2.63 -38.23
C ALA A 524 -1.17 3.54 -38.64
N LEU A 525 -2.40 3.07 -38.45
CA LEU A 525 -3.62 3.83 -38.80
C LEU A 525 -4.11 4.72 -37.65
N LEU A 526 -3.58 4.61 -36.43
CA LEU A 526 -3.92 5.52 -35.34
C LEU A 526 -3.51 6.96 -35.69
N PRO A 527 -4.33 7.99 -35.39
CA PRO A 527 -3.92 9.40 -35.51
C PRO A 527 -2.67 9.73 -34.69
N ALA A 528 -1.97 10.80 -35.09
CA ALA A 528 -0.72 11.20 -34.42
C ALA A 528 -0.99 11.80 -33.04
N ASP A 529 0.02 11.75 -32.19
CA ASP A 529 0.07 12.42 -30.88
C ASP A 529 -1.07 12.07 -29.91
N PRO A 530 -1.35 10.76 -29.67
CA PRO A 530 -2.26 10.36 -28.60
C PRO A 530 -1.73 10.82 -27.23
N VAL A 531 -2.65 11.05 -26.29
CA VAL A 531 -2.30 11.18 -24.87
C VAL A 531 -1.90 9.83 -24.32
N SER A 532 -2.66 8.79 -24.64
CA SER A 532 -2.26 7.39 -24.44
C SER A 532 -2.74 6.52 -25.61
N HIS A 533 -2.02 5.44 -25.87
CA HIS A 533 -2.50 4.42 -26.81
C HIS A 533 -2.10 3.03 -26.36
N ILE A 534 -2.87 2.05 -26.83
CA ILE A 534 -2.57 0.65 -26.70
C ILE A 534 -3.01 -0.10 -27.96
N ALA A 535 -2.14 -0.97 -28.46
CA ALA A 535 -2.37 -1.84 -29.60
C ALA A 535 -1.84 -3.22 -29.26
N MET A 536 -2.69 -4.23 -29.33
CA MET A 536 -2.35 -5.59 -28.91
C MET A 536 -3.01 -6.64 -29.81
N ALA A 537 -2.31 -7.75 -30.00
CA ALA A 537 -2.84 -8.98 -30.59
C ALA A 537 -2.34 -10.17 -29.78
N LEU A 538 -3.09 -10.47 -28.71
CA LEU A 538 -2.88 -11.63 -27.86
C LEU A 538 -3.88 -12.73 -28.25
N GLU A 539 -3.84 -13.85 -27.54
CA GLU A 539 -4.86 -14.88 -27.70
C GLU A 539 -6.25 -14.29 -27.39
N PRO A 540 -7.31 -14.66 -28.15
CA PRO A 540 -8.62 -14.03 -28.02
C PRO A 540 -9.25 -14.08 -26.63
N GLU A 541 -8.88 -15.08 -25.82
CA GLU A 541 -9.37 -15.23 -24.44
C GLU A 541 -8.72 -14.17 -23.54
N THR A 542 -7.40 -13.98 -23.63
CA THR A 542 -6.64 -12.95 -22.90
C THR A 542 -7.13 -11.52 -23.19
N LEU A 543 -7.51 -11.23 -24.44
CA LEU A 543 -8.04 -9.91 -24.80
C LEU A 543 -9.44 -9.68 -24.25
N ALA A 544 -10.27 -10.72 -24.18
CA ALA A 544 -11.60 -10.63 -23.60
C ALA A 544 -11.53 -10.40 -22.09
N ASP A 545 -10.66 -11.13 -21.38
CA ASP A 545 -10.48 -11.01 -19.93
C ASP A 545 -10.04 -9.59 -19.53
N ALA A 546 -9.07 -9.01 -20.26
CA ALA A 546 -8.60 -7.64 -20.01
C ALA A 546 -9.68 -6.56 -20.16
N PHE A 547 -10.73 -6.81 -20.95
CA PHE A 547 -11.88 -5.89 -21.07
C PHE A 547 -13.03 -6.27 -20.13
N ALA A 548 -13.22 -7.55 -19.82
CA ALA A 548 -14.21 -8.01 -18.85
C ALA A 548 -13.90 -7.47 -17.45
N GLU A 549 -12.64 -7.50 -17.03
CA GLU A 549 -12.17 -6.93 -15.76
C GLU A 549 -12.30 -5.40 -15.67
N SER A 550 -12.48 -4.71 -16.81
CA SER A 550 -12.64 -3.25 -16.83
C SER A 550 -14.07 -2.77 -16.52
N GLU A 551 -15.01 -3.70 -16.32
CA GLU A 551 -16.37 -3.49 -15.77
C GLU A 551 -17.21 -2.36 -16.38
N LEU A 552 -16.98 -2.04 -17.66
CA LEU A 552 -17.57 -0.89 -18.36
C LEU A 552 -19.10 -1.00 -18.61
N GLU A 553 -19.78 -1.98 -18.00
CA GLU A 553 -21.18 -2.35 -18.25
C GLU A 553 -22.20 -1.49 -17.48
N ARG A 554 -21.83 -0.93 -16.31
CA ARG A 554 -22.75 -0.09 -15.50
C ARG A 554 -23.21 1.15 -16.26
N CYS A 555 -22.33 1.71 -17.08
CA CYS A 555 -22.61 2.82 -17.98
C CYS A 555 -23.10 2.39 -19.38
N ALA A 556 -23.67 1.19 -19.57
CA ALA A 556 -24.12 0.69 -20.88
C ALA A 556 -25.08 1.62 -21.65
N ALA A 557 -25.77 2.55 -20.98
CA ALA A 557 -26.58 3.60 -21.62
C ALA A 557 -25.75 4.60 -22.46
N HIS A 558 -24.45 4.73 -22.19
CA HIS A 558 -23.47 5.51 -22.97
C HIS A 558 -22.83 4.70 -24.12
N GLY A 559 -23.18 3.40 -24.23
CA GLY A 559 -22.69 2.47 -25.24
C GLY A 559 -23.77 2.00 -26.23
N LEU A 560 -23.37 1.16 -27.20
CA LEU A 560 -24.22 0.72 -28.33
C LEU A 560 -25.36 -0.24 -27.97
N LEU A 561 -25.31 -0.87 -26.79
CA LEU A 561 -26.23 -1.95 -26.40
C LEU A 561 -27.07 -1.64 -25.15
N GLY A 562 -27.09 -0.38 -24.70
CA GLY A 562 -27.99 0.05 -23.64
C GLY A 562 -29.46 -0.05 -24.08
N LYS A 563 -30.16 -1.13 -23.73
CA LYS A 563 -31.63 -1.03 -23.59
C LYS A 563 -31.87 -0.01 -22.51
N SER A 564 -32.37 1.17 -22.88
CA SER A 564 -32.79 2.21 -21.94
C SER A 564 -33.83 1.62 -20.98
N GLY A 565 -33.41 1.14 -19.82
CA GLY A 565 -34.31 0.97 -18.70
C GLY A 565 -34.85 2.36 -18.40
N LYS A 566 -36.17 2.57 -18.57
CA LYS A 566 -36.77 3.81 -18.05
C LYS A 566 -36.43 3.87 -16.56
N PRO A 567 -35.88 4.98 -16.05
CA PRO A 567 -35.63 5.11 -14.62
C PRO A 567 -36.95 4.86 -13.90
N ASP A 568 -36.95 3.93 -12.96
CA ASP A 568 -38.11 3.64 -12.13
C ASP A 568 -38.37 4.87 -11.24
N PRO A 569 -39.50 5.58 -11.41
CA PRO A 569 -39.79 6.78 -10.64
C PRO A 569 -39.96 6.51 -9.13
N LYS A 570 -39.92 5.24 -8.70
CA LYS A 570 -39.95 4.82 -7.29
C LYS A 570 -38.58 4.50 -6.68
N LYS A 571 -37.49 4.49 -7.47
CA LYS A 571 -36.12 4.17 -7.01
C LYS A 571 -35.08 5.13 -7.64
N PRO A 572 -34.97 6.37 -7.15
CA PRO A 572 -34.09 7.39 -7.71
C PRO A 572 -32.58 7.17 -7.45
N GLU A 573 -32.20 6.24 -6.56
CA GLU A 573 -30.82 5.97 -6.14
C GLU A 573 -30.13 4.80 -6.85
N LYS A 574 -30.77 4.09 -7.79
CA LYS A 574 -30.05 3.05 -8.55
C LYS A 574 -28.94 3.67 -9.40
N ALA A 575 -27.71 3.48 -8.92
CA ALA A 575 -26.39 3.72 -9.52
C ALA A 575 -26.40 4.72 -10.68
N ARG A 576 -26.19 6.00 -10.36
CA ARG A 576 -25.85 6.97 -11.40
C ARG A 576 -24.51 6.56 -11.99
N CYS A 577 -24.52 6.13 -13.25
CA CYS A 577 -23.32 6.04 -14.08
C CYS A 577 -22.43 7.28 -13.84
N GLY A 578 -21.16 7.05 -13.50
CA GLY A 578 -20.19 8.12 -13.19
C GLY A 578 -19.77 8.93 -14.43
N LEU A 579 -20.02 8.39 -15.62
CA LEU A 579 -19.78 9.06 -16.89
C LEU A 579 -20.80 10.19 -17.15
N ILE A 580 -20.34 11.23 -17.82
CA ILE A 580 -21.18 12.37 -18.20
C ILE A 580 -21.90 12.10 -19.52
N ALA A 581 -22.99 12.83 -19.79
CA ALA A 581 -23.81 12.64 -21.00
C ALA A 581 -23.02 12.68 -22.32
N ASP A 582 -21.89 13.39 -22.34
CA ASP A 582 -21.01 13.49 -23.50
C ASP A 582 -20.06 12.30 -23.65
N ASP A 583 -19.89 11.43 -22.65
CA ASP A 583 -19.10 10.21 -22.79
C ASP A 583 -19.72 9.27 -23.82
N LYS A 584 -18.88 8.78 -24.74
CA LYS A 584 -19.26 7.82 -25.77
C LYS A 584 -18.38 6.60 -25.67
N LEU A 585 -18.91 5.51 -25.11
CA LEU A 585 -18.13 4.30 -24.91
C LEU A 585 -17.74 3.64 -26.25
N PRO A 586 -16.55 3.01 -26.31
CA PRO A 586 -16.22 2.13 -27.42
C PRO A 586 -17.21 0.97 -27.57
N PRO A 587 -17.32 0.36 -28.77
CA PRO A 587 -18.14 -0.81 -28.98
C PRO A 587 -17.56 -2.05 -28.28
N LEU A 588 -17.75 -2.18 -26.97
CA LEU A 588 -17.11 -3.22 -26.14
C LEU A 588 -17.35 -4.64 -26.61
N VAL A 589 -18.60 -4.97 -26.93
CA VAL A 589 -18.96 -6.29 -27.49
C VAL A 589 -18.22 -6.62 -28.79
N LEU A 590 -17.78 -5.61 -29.56
CA LEU A 590 -16.91 -5.82 -30.71
C LEU A 590 -15.44 -5.94 -30.32
N ALA A 591 -14.98 -5.15 -29.35
CA ALA A 591 -13.61 -5.17 -28.83
C ALA A 591 -13.28 -6.53 -28.18
N GLU A 592 -14.15 -7.02 -27.30
CA GLU A 592 -14.05 -8.34 -26.62
C GLU A 592 -14.03 -9.51 -27.62
N SER A 593 -14.67 -9.34 -28.78
CA SER A 593 -14.73 -10.37 -29.82
C SER A 593 -13.61 -10.27 -30.86
N ALA A 594 -12.81 -9.21 -30.82
CA ALA A 594 -11.74 -8.97 -31.77
C ALA A 594 -10.54 -9.89 -31.49
N GLN A 595 -9.76 -10.22 -32.51
CA GLN A 595 -8.49 -10.94 -32.34
C GLN A 595 -7.29 -10.01 -32.13
N ALA A 596 -7.50 -8.71 -32.36
CA ALA A 596 -6.54 -7.64 -32.16
C ALA A 596 -7.29 -6.31 -32.09
N LEU A 597 -6.74 -5.34 -31.40
CA LEU A 597 -7.27 -3.98 -31.40
C LEU A 597 -6.17 -2.94 -31.26
N ALA A 598 -6.49 -1.71 -31.64
CA ALA A 598 -5.72 -0.52 -31.29
C ALA A 598 -6.67 0.58 -30.82
N LEU A 599 -6.44 1.08 -29.60
CA LEU A 599 -7.15 2.19 -28.98
C LEU A 599 -6.19 3.37 -28.84
N GLY A 600 -6.56 4.52 -29.38
CA GLY A 600 -5.88 5.79 -29.13
C GLY A 600 -6.81 6.77 -28.41
N TRP A 601 -6.31 7.38 -27.34
CA TRP A 601 -7.00 8.36 -26.51
C TRP A 601 -6.39 9.75 -26.73
N TYR A 602 -7.21 10.73 -27.12
CA TYR A 602 -6.77 12.06 -27.58
C TYR A 602 -7.40 13.25 -26.81
N PRO A 603 -7.68 13.15 -25.51
CA PRO A 603 -8.34 14.22 -24.75
C PRO A 603 -7.51 15.49 -24.69
N THR A 604 -8.24 16.59 -24.55
CA THR A 604 -7.74 17.88 -24.11
C THR A 604 -8.35 18.21 -22.75
N PRO A 605 -7.71 19.09 -21.95
CA PRO A 605 -8.26 19.52 -20.67
C PRO A 605 -9.70 20.04 -20.83
N GLY A 606 -10.65 19.41 -20.13
CA GLY A 606 -12.07 19.75 -20.20
C GLY A 606 -12.91 18.83 -21.06
N ASP A 607 -12.32 17.87 -21.79
CA ASP A 607 -13.06 16.81 -22.48
C ASP A 607 -13.61 15.74 -21.51
N ALA A 608 -14.61 14.98 -21.97
CA ALA A 608 -15.14 13.81 -21.27
C ALA A 608 -14.11 12.67 -21.22
N LEU A 609 -14.25 11.68 -20.34
CA LEU A 609 -13.28 10.59 -20.25
C LEU A 609 -13.22 9.79 -21.55
N TRP A 610 -14.37 9.40 -22.09
CA TRP A 610 -14.52 8.64 -23.33
C TRP A 610 -14.77 9.54 -24.53
N GLN A 611 -14.17 10.74 -24.55
CA GLN A 611 -13.99 11.52 -25.78
C GLN A 611 -12.75 12.42 -25.68
N PRO A 612 -11.97 12.58 -26.76
CA PRO A 612 -12.04 11.95 -28.07
C PRO A 612 -11.10 10.72 -28.15
N TRP A 613 -11.52 9.67 -28.86
CA TRP A 613 -10.78 8.40 -29.01
C TRP A 613 -11.02 7.74 -30.38
N VAL A 614 -10.15 6.80 -30.73
CA VAL A 614 -10.23 5.94 -31.92
C VAL A 614 -9.99 4.48 -31.52
N LEU A 615 -10.89 3.59 -31.93
CA LEU A 615 -10.73 2.14 -31.82
C LEU A 615 -10.62 1.53 -33.23
N LEU A 616 -9.60 0.71 -33.44
CA LEU A 616 -9.34 0.01 -34.69
C LEU A 616 -9.37 -1.51 -34.45
N MET A 617 -10.09 -2.26 -35.29
CA MET A 617 -10.20 -3.72 -35.19
C MET A 617 -10.15 -4.37 -36.58
N PRO A 618 -9.53 -5.56 -36.73
CA PRO A 618 -9.51 -6.28 -38.00
C PRO A 618 -10.90 -6.84 -38.33
N VAL A 619 -11.34 -6.68 -39.57
CA VAL A 619 -12.63 -7.20 -40.03
C VAL A 619 -12.52 -8.67 -40.43
N ASP A 620 -12.75 -9.55 -39.47
CA ASP A 620 -12.74 -11.00 -39.66
C ASP A 620 -14.15 -11.62 -39.51
N ALA A 621 -14.22 -12.97 -39.51
CA ALA A 621 -15.47 -13.68 -39.32
C ALA A 621 -16.04 -13.56 -37.90
N LYS A 622 -15.18 -13.46 -36.87
CA LYS A 622 -15.59 -13.33 -35.46
C LYS A 622 -16.23 -11.96 -35.23
N LEU A 623 -15.57 -10.89 -35.65
CA LEU A 623 -16.07 -9.51 -35.55
C LEU A 623 -17.40 -9.34 -36.30
N ARG A 624 -17.52 -9.92 -37.51
CA ARG A 624 -18.79 -9.90 -38.27
C ARG A 624 -19.91 -10.64 -37.55
N LYS A 625 -19.61 -11.77 -36.91
CA LYS A 625 -20.57 -12.54 -36.12
C LYS A 625 -21.01 -11.74 -34.89
N ALA A 626 -20.07 -11.14 -34.16
CA ALA A 626 -20.35 -10.28 -33.02
C ALA A 626 -21.22 -9.07 -33.40
N ALA A 627 -20.86 -8.36 -34.47
CA ALA A 627 -21.66 -7.25 -35.00
C ALA A 627 -23.08 -7.68 -35.38
N THR A 628 -23.23 -8.83 -36.03
CA THR A 628 -24.55 -9.38 -36.37
C THR A 628 -25.36 -9.71 -35.11
N ALA A 629 -24.75 -10.34 -34.11
CA ALA A 629 -25.40 -10.69 -32.84
C ALA A 629 -25.82 -9.43 -32.06
N ALA A 630 -25.02 -8.38 -32.11
CA ALA A 630 -25.29 -7.07 -31.51
C ALA A 630 -26.24 -6.17 -32.33
N GLY A 631 -26.67 -6.60 -33.52
CA GLY A 631 -27.51 -5.78 -34.41
C GLY A 631 -26.80 -4.57 -35.01
N ILE A 632 -25.47 -4.58 -35.04
CA ILE A 632 -24.62 -3.50 -35.59
C ILE A 632 -24.37 -3.77 -37.08
N GLU A 633 -24.86 -2.89 -37.95
CA GLU A 633 -24.60 -2.95 -39.39
C GLU A 633 -23.29 -2.24 -39.73
N LEU A 634 -22.25 -3.03 -40.02
CA LEU A 634 -20.93 -2.54 -40.44
C LEU A 634 -20.99 -1.80 -41.78
N PRO A 635 -20.23 -0.69 -41.96
CA PRO A 635 -20.20 0.06 -43.21
C PRO A 635 -19.54 -0.75 -44.34
N LYS A 636 -19.83 -0.42 -45.60
CA LYS A 636 -19.11 -1.03 -46.74
C LYS A 636 -17.69 -0.46 -46.82
N PRO A 637 -16.74 -1.19 -47.44
CA PRO A 637 -15.40 -0.64 -47.69
C PRO A 637 -15.47 0.71 -48.43
N GLY A 638 -14.82 1.73 -47.88
CA GLY A 638 -14.84 3.10 -48.42
C GLY A 638 -16.10 3.93 -48.10
N GLU A 639 -17.07 3.37 -47.36
CA GLU A 639 -18.23 4.08 -46.83
C GLU A 639 -17.94 4.58 -45.41
N GLN A 640 -18.30 5.83 -45.12
CA GLN A 640 -18.30 6.39 -43.78
C GLN A 640 -19.74 6.51 -43.29
N LYS A 641 -20.03 5.94 -42.12
CA LYS A 641 -21.36 5.91 -41.52
C LYS A 641 -21.31 6.53 -40.13
N GLN A 642 -22.27 7.39 -39.82
CA GLN A 642 -22.48 7.87 -38.46
C GLN A 642 -23.64 7.07 -37.84
N ALA A 643 -23.39 6.43 -36.71
CA ALA A 643 -24.39 5.65 -35.99
C ALA A 643 -24.11 5.69 -34.49
N HIS A 644 -25.15 5.92 -33.69
CA HIS A 644 -25.09 5.98 -32.22
C HIS A 644 -24.05 6.99 -31.68
N GLY A 645 -23.95 8.15 -32.33
CA GLY A 645 -22.99 9.20 -31.92
C GLY A 645 -21.53 8.92 -32.28
N LEU A 646 -21.23 7.78 -32.90
CA LEU A 646 -19.91 7.33 -33.33
C LEU A 646 -19.76 7.38 -34.86
N HIS A 647 -18.52 7.45 -35.33
CA HIS A 647 -18.15 7.50 -36.74
C HIS A 647 -17.45 6.20 -37.13
N TRP A 648 -18.01 5.51 -38.10
CA TRP A 648 -17.61 4.16 -38.51
C TRP A 648 -17.12 4.17 -39.94
N GLN A 649 -16.01 3.51 -40.21
CA GLN A 649 -15.52 3.29 -41.57
C GLN A 649 -14.73 1.99 -41.66
N ILE A 650 -14.76 1.34 -42.84
CA ILE A 650 -13.85 0.23 -43.15
C ILE A 650 -12.82 0.69 -44.17
N ARG A 651 -11.56 0.49 -43.82
CA ARG A 651 -10.40 0.80 -44.65
C ARG A 651 -9.37 -0.33 -44.56
N ASP A 652 -8.87 -0.80 -45.70
CA ASP A 652 -7.78 -1.79 -45.76
C ASP A 652 -8.04 -3.05 -44.90
N GLY A 653 -9.31 -3.46 -44.75
CA GLY A 653 -9.70 -4.59 -43.91
C GLY A 653 -9.81 -4.30 -42.41
N VAL A 654 -9.65 -3.04 -41.99
CA VAL A 654 -9.76 -2.55 -40.62
C VAL A 654 -11.05 -1.78 -40.45
N LEU A 655 -11.81 -2.10 -39.40
CA LEU A 655 -12.91 -1.31 -38.90
C LEU A 655 -12.34 -0.21 -38.00
N ALA A 656 -12.54 1.03 -38.38
CA ALA A 656 -12.23 2.19 -37.56
C ALA A 656 -13.52 2.78 -36.98
N VAL A 657 -13.53 2.94 -35.66
CA VAL A 657 -14.60 3.58 -34.91
C VAL A 657 -14.00 4.76 -34.16
N ALA A 658 -14.54 5.96 -34.37
CA ALA A 658 -14.05 7.18 -33.74
C ALA A 658 -15.20 7.93 -33.05
N SER A 659 -14.91 8.50 -31.88
CA SER A 659 -15.92 9.26 -31.13
C SER A 659 -16.18 10.66 -31.71
N THR A 660 -15.25 11.19 -32.51
CA THR A 660 -15.37 12.48 -33.20
C THR A 660 -15.14 12.35 -34.72
N GLU A 661 -15.73 13.26 -35.48
CA GLU A 661 -15.58 13.30 -36.95
C GLU A 661 -14.13 13.63 -37.35
N ALA A 662 -13.48 14.54 -36.63
CA ALA A 662 -12.09 14.94 -36.87
C ALA A 662 -11.13 13.74 -36.78
N LEU A 663 -11.32 12.87 -35.77
CA LEU A 663 -10.51 11.66 -35.64
C LEU A 663 -10.83 10.63 -36.73
N ALA A 664 -12.10 10.48 -37.13
CA ALA A 664 -12.46 9.61 -38.26
C ALA A 664 -11.77 10.06 -39.56
N MET A 665 -11.74 11.37 -39.82
CA MET A 665 -11.02 11.98 -40.95
C MET A 665 -9.51 11.75 -40.82
N ALA A 666 -8.92 11.92 -39.64
CA ALA A 666 -7.50 11.68 -39.42
C ALA A 666 -7.12 10.22 -39.74
N VAL A 667 -7.92 9.24 -39.33
CA VAL A 667 -7.72 7.83 -39.69
C VAL A 667 -7.85 7.59 -41.20
N ARG A 668 -8.78 8.28 -41.88
CA ARG A 668 -8.96 8.18 -43.33
C ARG A 668 -7.76 8.74 -44.10
N ASP A 669 -7.20 9.84 -43.60
CA ASP A 669 -6.15 10.59 -44.29
C ASP A 669 -4.73 10.08 -43.95
N ARG A 670 -4.58 9.20 -42.95
CA ARG A 670 -3.32 8.48 -42.68
C ARG A 670 -2.84 7.71 -43.92
N PRO A 671 -1.55 7.70 -44.28
CA PRO A 671 -1.06 6.86 -45.37
C PRO A 671 -1.10 5.38 -44.98
N THR A 672 -1.50 4.49 -45.91
CA THR A 672 -1.40 3.04 -45.69
C THR A 672 0.10 2.67 -45.66
N PRO A 673 0.60 2.01 -44.61
CA PRO A 673 2.00 1.59 -44.56
C PRO A 673 2.31 0.61 -45.69
N PRO A 674 3.55 0.62 -46.23
CA PRO A 674 3.96 -0.39 -47.20
C PRO A 674 3.88 -1.78 -46.58
N ALA A 675 3.59 -2.80 -47.40
CA ALA A 675 3.62 -4.18 -46.95
C ALA A 675 4.99 -4.51 -46.34
N ALA A 676 4.98 -5.20 -45.20
CA ALA A 676 6.21 -5.63 -44.53
C ALA A 676 7.07 -6.47 -45.50
N ALA A 677 8.38 -6.26 -45.46
CA ALA A 677 9.29 -7.09 -46.23
C ALA A 677 9.19 -8.55 -45.75
N PRO A 678 9.33 -9.56 -46.61
CA PRO A 678 9.38 -10.96 -46.19
C PRO A 678 10.45 -11.17 -45.11
N GLY A 679 10.09 -11.79 -43.97
CA GLY A 679 10.99 -11.99 -42.83
C GLY A 679 11.17 -10.79 -41.89
N ALA A 680 10.46 -9.67 -42.10
CA ALA A 680 10.45 -8.56 -41.16
C ALA A 680 9.75 -8.96 -39.85
N PRO A 681 10.17 -8.43 -38.68
CA PRO A 681 9.51 -8.72 -37.42
C PRO A 681 8.04 -8.27 -37.43
N ALA A 682 7.12 -9.14 -37.00
CA ALA A 682 5.70 -8.87 -36.93
C ALA A 682 5.34 -8.26 -35.56
N PRO A 683 4.83 -7.01 -35.48
CA PRO A 683 4.50 -6.39 -34.20
C PRO A 683 3.29 -7.07 -33.54
N PHE A 684 3.38 -7.29 -32.22
CA PHE A 684 2.33 -7.94 -31.40
C PHE A 684 1.93 -7.16 -30.14
N VAL A 685 2.66 -6.10 -29.79
CA VAL A 685 2.19 -5.11 -28.82
C VAL A 685 2.80 -3.75 -29.11
N SER A 686 2.04 -2.68 -28.88
CA SER A 686 2.56 -1.33 -28.72
C SER A 686 1.68 -0.55 -27.76
N ALA A 687 2.28 0.18 -26.84
CA ALA A 687 1.57 1.07 -25.95
C ALA A 687 2.38 2.34 -25.74
N GLY A 688 1.75 3.40 -25.26
CA GLY A 688 2.46 4.60 -24.88
C GLY A 688 1.61 5.62 -24.17
N LEU A 689 2.30 6.57 -23.53
CA LEU A 689 1.72 7.66 -22.74
C LEU A 689 2.55 8.93 -22.94
N ASN A 690 1.87 10.06 -23.10
CA ASN A 690 2.43 11.39 -22.87
C ASN A 690 2.04 11.85 -21.47
N GLY A 691 2.95 11.75 -20.51
CA GLY A 691 2.64 11.97 -19.09
C GLY A 691 2.18 13.39 -18.77
N PRO A 692 2.85 14.47 -19.23
CA PRO A 692 2.39 15.84 -18.99
C PRO A 692 0.96 16.11 -19.45
N ARG A 693 0.62 15.68 -20.67
CA ARG A 693 -0.74 15.86 -21.21
C ARG A 693 -1.76 15.01 -20.47
N ALA A 694 -1.41 13.79 -20.10
CA ALA A 694 -2.27 12.91 -19.34
C ALA A 694 -2.55 13.47 -17.95
N ALA A 695 -1.52 13.92 -17.23
CA ALA A 695 -1.63 14.56 -15.92
C ALA A 695 -2.54 15.79 -15.97
N GLU A 696 -2.40 16.65 -16.99
CA GLU A 696 -3.25 17.84 -17.15
C GLU A 696 -4.73 17.48 -17.38
N VAL A 697 -5.00 16.47 -18.21
CA VAL A 697 -6.35 15.96 -18.48
C VAL A 697 -6.97 15.38 -17.22
N VAL A 698 -6.26 14.50 -16.50
CA VAL A 698 -6.76 13.86 -15.28
C VAL A 698 -6.98 14.89 -14.17
N ARG A 699 -6.07 15.85 -14.01
CA ARG A 699 -6.23 16.93 -13.02
C ARG A 699 -7.44 17.82 -13.31
N THR A 700 -7.71 18.08 -14.58
CA THR A 700 -8.91 18.81 -14.99
C THR A 700 -10.18 17.98 -14.80
N MET A 701 -10.10 16.67 -15.02
CA MET A 701 -11.18 15.73 -14.76
C MET A 701 -11.55 15.67 -13.27
N ALA A 702 -10.55 15.67 -12.37
CA ALA A 702 -10.74 15.66 -10.92
C ALA A 702 -11.61 16.84 -10.44
N LYS A 703 -11.56 18.01 -11.10
CA LYS A 703 -12.40 19.18 -10.76
C LYS A 703 -13.90 18.89 -10.86
N ARG A 704 -14.32 17.87 -11.61
CA ARG A 704 -15.73 17.49 -11.78
C ARG A 704 -16.29 16.71 -10.59
N TYR A 705 -15.42 16.04 -9.85
CA TYR A 705 -15.74 15.25 -8.66
C TYR A 705 -15.44 16.04 -7.38
N GLU A 706 -15.40 17.37 -7.47
CA GLU A 706 -15.11 18.25 -6.35
C GLU A 706 -16.13 18.05 -5.21
N GLY A 707 -15.64 17.60 -4.05
CA GLY A 707 -16.46 17.26 -2.88
C GLY A 707 -16.65 15.76 -2.68
N ASP A 708 -16.07 14.92 -3.53
CA ASP A 708 -16.09 13.45 -3.49
C ASP A 708 -14.64 12.92 -3.39
N HIS A 709 -14.41 11.81 -2.67
CA HIS A 709 -13.10 11.17 -2.50
C HIS A 709 -12.43 10.79 -3.84
N ARG A 710 -13.21 10.55 -4.90
CA ARG A 710 -12.71 10.37 -6.28
C ARG A 710 -11.85 11.52 -6.76
N ALA A 711 -12.16 12.77 -6.40
CA ALA A 711 -11.34 13.90 -6.81
C ALA A 711 -9.93 13.82 -6.23
N ASP A 712 -9.78 13.32 -5.02
CA ASP A 712 -8.49 13.24 -4.34
C ASP A 712 -7.66 12.08 -4.92
N TYR A 713 -8.27 10.92 -5.14
CA TYR A 713 -7.65 9.82 -5.89
C TYR A 713 -7.19 10.25 -7.29
N LEU A 714 -8.05 10.94 -8.06
CA LEU A 714 -7.70 11.42 -9.40
C LEU A 714 -6.57 12.47 -9.37
N ARG A 715 -6.49 13.31 -8.33
CA ARG A 715 -5.38 14.27 -8.17
C ARG A 715 -4.08 13.59 -7.81
N LEU A 716 -4.13 12.60 -6.92
CA LEU A 716 -2.97 11.78 -6.58
C LEU A 716 -2.46 11.06 -7.83
N LEU A 717 -3.35 10.43 -8.59
CA LEU A 717 -3.02 9.75 -9.84
C LEU A 717 -2.47 10.73 -10.89
N ALA A 718 -3.10 11.90 -11.07
CA ALA A 718 -2.58 12.94 -11.98
C ALA A 718 -1.18 13.40 -11.59
N THR A 719 -0.90 13.45 -10.29
CA THR A 719 0.41 13.81 -9.76
C THR A 719 1.44 12.73 -10.06
N MET A 720 1.12 11.45 -9.81
CA MET A 720 1.99 10.31 -10.16
C MET A 720 2.27 10.23 -11.67
N ILE A 721 1.24 10.41 -12.50
CA ILE A 721 1.39 10.47 -13.96
C ILE A 721 2.29 11.63 -14.39
N GLY A 722 2.23 12.76 -13.67
CA GLY A 722 3.05 13.95 -13.93
C GLY A 722 4.55 13.74 -13.70
N LEU A 723 4.95 12.70 -12.96
CA LEU A 723 6.36 12.32 -12.76
C LEU A 723 6.94 11.58 -13.96
N VAL A 724 6.08 11.05 -14.82
CA VAL A 724 6.46 10.34 -16.04
C VAL A 724 6.48 11.34 -17.20
N GLU A 725 7.60 11.44 -17.91
CA GLU A 725 7.67 12.24 -19.14
C GLU A 725 6.96 11.51 -20.28
N SER A 726 7.34 10.26 -20.49
CA SER A 726 6.78 9.43 -21.55
C SER A 726 6.92 7.94 -21.26
N VAL A 727 6.00 7.18 -21.81
CA VAL A 727 6.05 5.71 -21.83
C VAL A 727 6.02 5.26 -23.27
N GLU A 728 6.89 4.34 -23.62
CA GLU A 728 6.90 3.68 -24.92
C GLU A 728 7.03 2.17 -24.72
N LEU A 729 6.12 1.40 -25.32
CA LEU A 729 6.17 -0.06 -25.37
C LEU A 729 6.09 -0.50 -26.82
N SER A 730 6.92 -1.47 -27.19
CA SER A 730 6.89 -2.13 -28.49
C SER A 730 7.29 -3.60 -28.35
N GLY A 731 6.60 -4.48 -29.06
CA GLY A 731 6.98 -5.89 -29.15
C GLY A 731 6.80 -6.42 -30.55
N ALA A 732 7.74 -7.25 -30.99
CA ALA A 732 7.69 -7.89 -32.30
C ALA A 732 8.22 -9.32 -32.28
N TRP A 733 7.64 -10.16 -33.13
CA TRP A 733 8.03 -11.55 -33.38
C TRP A 733 8.96 -11.66 -34.56
N THR A 734 9.98 -12.51 -34.47
CA THR A 734 10.85 -12.88 -35.59
C THR A 734 10.39 -14.19 -36.24
N GLU A 735 10.43 -14.28 -37.57
CA GLU A 735 10.08 -15.52 -38.28
C GLU A 735 11.21 -16.58 -38.16
N GLY A 736 10.88 -17.79 -37.68
CA GLY A 736 11.86 -18.89 -37.52
C GLY A 736 11.30 -20.15 -36.83
N ALA A 737 12.12 -21.19 -36.71
CA ALA A 737 11.80 -22.38 -35.91
C ALA A 737 11.96 -22.03 -34.42
N GLY A 738 10.84 -21.89 -33.71
CA GLY A 738 10.76 -21.17 -32.44
C GLY A 738 10.54 -19.69 -32.73
N LYS A 739 9.27 -19.27 -32.78
CA LYS A 739 8.87 -17.89 -33.07
C LYS A 739 9.31 -16.99 -31.90
N GLY A 740 10.58 -16.60 -31.90
CA GLY A 740 11.17 -15.77 -30.85
C GLY A 740 10.64 -14.34 -30.92
N GLY A 741 10.12 -13.85 -29.80
CA GLY A 741 9.61 -12.50 -29.61
C GLY A 741 10.59 -11.65 -28.85
N ARG A 742 10.60 -10.36 -29.14
CA ARG A 742 11.27 -9.34 -28.33
C ARG A 742 10.26 -8.26 -27.97
N LEU A 743 10.21 -7.94 -26.68
CA LEU A 743 9.51 -6.81 -26.13
C LEU A 743 10.53 -5.78 -25.64
N ARG A 744 10.23 -4.50 -25.81
CA ARG A 744 10.98 -3.38 -25.27
C ARG A 744 10.01 -2.34 -24.75
N ALA A 745 10.22 -1.91 -23.51
CA ALA A 745 9.50 -0.81 -22.93
C ALA A 745 10.49 0.20 -22.34
N GLY A 746 10.15 1.48 -22.41
CA GLY A 746 10.87 2.57 -21.79
C GLY A 746 9.89 3.45 -21.01
N VAL A 747 10.25 3.78 -19.77
CA VAL A 747 9.55 4.78 -18.95
C VAL A 747 10.56 5.89 -18.68
N ARG A 748 10.39 7.04 -19.35
CA ARG A 748 11.21 8.23 -19.10
C ARG A 748 10.58 9.03 -17.98
N LEU A 749 11.39 9.45 -17.02
CA LEU A 749 10.95 10.21 -15.87
C LEU A 749 11.28 11.70 -16.04
N HIS A 750 10.53 12.56 -15.38
CA HIS A 750 10.90 13.97 -15.27
C HIS A 750 12.05 14.13 -14.28
N LEU A 751 13.28 14.26 -14.79
CA LEU A 751 14.49 14.35 -13.99
C LEU A 751 15.17 15.71 -14.14
N ALA A 752 15.82 16.17 -13.07
CA ALA A 752 16.72 17.32 -13.12
C ALA A 752 17.91 17.02 -14.05
N GLU A 753 18.22 17.98 -14.91
CA GLU A 753 19.31 17.87 -15.90
C GLU A 753 20.65 18.39 -15.35
N SER A 754 20.65 19.10 -14.22
CA SER A 754 21.86 19.67 -13.63
C SER A 754 21.85 19.74 -12.10
N GLU A 755 23.05 19.72 -11.51
CA GLU A 755 23.29 20.01 -10.08
C GLU A 755 22.77 21.40 -9.66
N GLU A 756 22.76 22.36 -10.60
CA GLU A 756 22.22 23.70 -10.33
C GLU A 756 20.70 23.69 -10.23
N GLU A 757 20.03 22.89 -11.05
CA GLU A 757 18.58 22.65 -11.01
C GLU A 757 18.17 21.85 -9.78
N LEU A 758 18.94 20.84 -9.40
CA LEU A 758 18.79 20.15 -8.10
C LEU A 758 18.93 21.12 -6.93
N ALA A 759 19.98 21.95 -6.92
CA ALA A 759 20.15 22.95 -5.86
C ALA A 759 19.07 24.05 -5.88
N LEU A 760 18.47 24.33 -7.04
CA LEU A 760 17.30 25.21 -7.15
C LEU A 760 16.05 24.52 -6.60
N LEU A 761 15.87 23.24 -6.89
CA LEU A 761 14.78 22.41 -6.37
C LEU A 761 14.89 22.28 -4.85
N ASP A 762 16.06 21.99 -4.31
CA ASP A 762 16.31 21.93 -2.86
C ASP A 762 16.01 23.29 -2.20
N ARG A 763 16.43 24.40 -2.83
CA ARG A 763 16.12 25.76 -2.37
C ARG A 763 14.64 26.12 -2.50
N TRP A 764 13.94 25.56 -3.49
CA TRP A 764 12.54 25.81 -3.78
C TRP A 764 11.61 24.96 -2.92
N LEU A 765 11.94 23.68 -2.69
CA LEU A 765 11.36 22.80 -1.68
C LEU A 765 11.58 23.33 -0.25
N ALA A 766 12.67 24.07 -0.05
CA ALA A 766 12.97 24.84 1.15
C ALA A 766 12.43 26.29 1.13
N SER A 767 11.77 26.72 0.04
CA SER A 767 11.26 28.10 -0.09
C SER A 767 9.83 28.22 0.44
N PRO A 768 9.54 29.21 1.30
CA PRO A 768 8.17 29.55 1.72
C PRO A 768 7.23 29.96 0.57
N GLU A 769 7.74 30.17 -0.64
CA GLU A 769 6.99 30.70 -1.79
C GLU A 769 6.21 29.63 -2.60
N VAL A 770 6.40 28.34 -2.29
CA VAL A 770 5.51 27.26 -2.74
C VAL A 770 4.36 27.23 -1.73
N GLY A 771 3.15 27.61 -2.15
CA GLY A 771 2.04 28.01 -1.29
C GLY A 771 1.61 26.99 -0.22
N ASN A 772 2.36 26.96 0.87
CA ASN A 772 2.09 26.18 2.10
C ASN A 772 1.49 27.08 3.19
N ALA A 773 0.92 28.22 2.79
CA ALA A 773 0.42 29.25 3.67
C ALA A 773 -0.90 29.83 3.16
N SER A 774 -1.87 30.01 4.07
CA SER A 774 -3.13 30.69 3.76
C SER A 774 -3.01 32.16 4.16
N ARG A 775 -3.45 33.09 3.30
CA ARG A 775 -3.41 34.52 3.64
C ARG A 775 -4.38 34.83 4.77
N LEU A 776 -3.94 35.64 5.73
CA LEU A 776 -4.79 36.16 6.78
C LEU A 776 -5.53 37.42 6.30
N PRO A 777 -6.81 37.59 6.68
CA PRO A 777 -7.60 38.76 6.31
C PRO A 777 -7.12 40.04 7.01
N ARG A 778 -6.31 39.87 8.06
CA ARG A 778 -5.57 40.95 8.74
C ARG A 778 -4.33 40.39 9.44
N ARG A 779 -3.31 41.23 9.58
CA ARG A 779 -2.14 40.94 10.43
C ARG A 779 -2.55 40.82 11.90
N LEU A 780 -2.05 39.81 12.59
CA LEU A 780 -2.24 39.63 14.04
C LEU A 780 -1.03 40.16 14.80
N GLY A 781 -1.26 41.08 15.72
CA GLY A 781 -0.24 41.53 16.67
C GLY A 781 -0.25 40.72 17.96
N SER A 782 0.79 40.85 18.78
CA SER A 782 0.86 40.22 20.11
C SER A 782 -0.32 40.60 21.03
N ALA A 783 -0.85 41.81 20.90
CA ALA A 783 -2.04 42.24 21.65
C ALA A 783 -3.33 41.53 21.21
N ASP A 784 -3.41 41.08 19.95
CA ASP A 784 -4.54 40.32 19.42
C ASP A 784 -4.48 38.88 19.90
N THR A 785 -3.31 38.25 19.76
CA THR A 785 -3.12 36.83 20.11
C THR A 785 -3.07 36.59 21.61
N ALA A 786 -2.91 37.63 22.44
CA ALA A 786 -3.05 37.56 23.89
C ALA A 786 -4.51 37.47 24.39
N ARG A 787 -5.49 37.52 23.48
CA ARG A 787 -6.92 37.40 23.77
C ARG A 787 -7.50 36.26 22.94
N GLY A 788 -8.66 35.75 23.33
CA GLY A 788 -9.38 34.80 22.49
C GLY A 788 -9.69 35.40 21.12
N LEU A 789 -9.58 34.58 20.07
CA LEU A 789 -9.92 34.96 18.70
C LEU A 789 -10.98 34.01 18.15
N VAL A 790 -11.76 34.51 17.21
CA VAL A 790 -12.75 33.75 16.44
C VAL A 790 -12.35 33.82 14.98
N TYR A 791 -11.95 32.69 14.43
CA TYR A 791 -11.64 32.51 13.03
C TYR A 791 -12.89 32.05 12.30
N ARG A 792 -13.20 32.67 11.16
CA ARG A 792 -14.13 32.13 10.17
C ARG A 792 -13.30 31.51 9.07
N ILE A 793 -13.40 30.20 8.90
CA ILE A 793 -12.60 29.45 7.94
C ILE A 793 -13.55 28.86 6.91
N ALA A 794 -13.32 29.19 5.63
CA ALA A 794 -14.01 28.58 4.51
C ALA A 794 -13.27 27.32 4.09
N VAL A 795 -14.01 26.22 4.00
CA VAL A 795 -13.55 24.90 3.60
C VAL A 795 -14.62 24.23 2.74
N ALA A 796 -14.29 23.19 1.98
CA ALA A 796 -15.28 22.54 1.10
C ALA A 796 -16.38 21.81 1.87
N ASP A 797 -16.01 21.14 2.97
CA ASP A 797 -16.92 20.47 3.90
C ASP A 797 -16.48 20.79 5.33
N ALA A 798 -17.24 21.66 5.98
CA ALA A 798 -16.96 22.12 7.33
C ALA A 798 -17.25 21.05 8.40
N GLU A 799 -18.19 20.14 8.16
CA GLU A 799 -18.46 19.05 9.10
C GLU A 799 -17.36 18.00 9.05
N HIS A 800 -16.90 17.63 7.85
CA HIS A 800 -15.76 16.73 7.67
C HIS A 800 -14.49 17.33 8.25
N PHE A 801 -14.15 18.58 7.87
CA PHE A 801 -12.98 19.27 8.38
C PHE A 801 -12.96 19.34 9.91
N ALA A 802 -14.11 19.65 10.53
CA ALA A 802 -14.21 19.74 11.98
C ALA A 802 -13.97 18.39 12.69
N ARG A 803 -14.18 17.26 12.02
CA ARG A 803 -13.96 15.92 12.57
C ARG A 803 -12.55 15.40 12.33
N THR A 804 -11.96 15.71 11.18
CA THR A 804 -10.69 15.11 10.75
C THR A 804 -9.49 16.00 11.04
N ALA A 805 -9.62 17.31 10.83
CA ALA A 805 -8.49 18.23 10.91
C ALA A 805 -8.38 18.97 12.24
N ILE A 806 -9.32 18.80 13.18
CA ILE A 806 -9.35 19.49 14.47
C ILE A 806 -9.44 18.46 15.60
N PRO A 807 -8.44 18.36 16.50
CA PRO A 807 -8.50 17.42 17.62
C PRO A 807 -9.64 17.70 18.60
N ASP A 808 -10.36 16.65 19.00
CA ASP A 808 -11.49 16.71 19.94
C ASP A 808 -11.06 17.05 21.38
N ASP A 809 -9.77 16.92 21.71
CA ASP A 809 -9.23 17.03 23.06
C ASP A 809 -8.49 18.36 23.36
N ASN A 810 -8.49 19.33 22.43
CA ASN A 810 -7.83 20.62 22.65
C ASN A 810 -8.71 21.58 23.48
N PRO A 811 -8.31 21.94 24.73
CA PRO A 811 -9.11 22.80 25.60
C PRO A 811 -9.13 24.29 25.19
N ARG A 812 -8.22 24.73 24.30
CA ARG A 812 -8.15 26.10 23.78
C ARG A 812 -9.06 26.30 22.58
N MET A 813 -9.42 25.24 21.88
CA MET A 813 -10.11 25.33 20.60
C MET A 813 -11.54 24.82 20.71
N ARG A 814 -12.46 25.55 20.08
CA ARG A 814 -13.85 25.12 19.95
C ARG A 814 -14.33 25.43 18.55
N VAL A 815 -14.71 24.38 17.84
CA VAL A 815 -15.28 24.47 16.49
C VAL A 815 -16.80 24.54 16.55
N GLU A 816 -17.38 25.37 15.69
CA GLU A 816 -18.81 25.44 15.41
C GLU A 816 -18.97 25.46 13.88
N VAL A 817 -19.66 24.48 13.31
CA VAL A 817 -20.02 24.51 11.89
C VAL A 817 -21.13 25.54 11.69
N VAL A 818 -20.86 26.59 10.91
CA VAL A 818 -21.78 27.71 10.70
C VAL A 818 -22.54 27.57 9.39
N ALA A 819 -21.90 26.99 8.38
CA ALA A 819 -22.46 26.64 7.08
C ALA A 819 -21.77 25.36 6.57
N PRO A 820 -22.31 24.69 5.53
CA PRO A 820 -21.68 23.50 4.96
C PRO A 820 -20.23 23.72 4.52
N ASP A 821 -19.89 24.93 4.11
CA ASP A 821 -18.58 25.35 3.61
C ASP A 821 -17.85 26.30 4.56
N GLU A 822 -18.34 26.46 5.79
CA GLU A 822 -17.78 27.44 6.71
C GLU A 822 -17.86 27.01 8.18
N LEU A 823 -16.71 27.07 8.86
CA LEU A 823 -16.61 26.84 10.29
C LEU A 823 -16.17 28.11 11.03
N ARG A 824 -16.65 28.21 12.26
CA ARG A 824 -16.22 29.19 13.23
C ARG A 824 -15.36 28.48 14.27
N LEU A 825 -14.08 28.82 14.28
CA LEU A 825 -13.11 28.28 15.22
C LEU A 825 -12.80 29.33 16.28
N THR A 826 -13.21 29.06 17.51
CA THR A 826 -12.83 29.88 18.67
C THR A 826 -11.52 29.35 19.22
N VAL A 827 -10.50 30.21 19.32
CA VAL A 827 -9.16 29.85 19.82
C VAL A 827 -8.83 30.74 21.01
N LEU A 828 -8.58 30.14 22.16
CA LEU A 828 -8.14 30.82 23.38
C LEU A 828 -6.61 30.85 23.45
N PRO A 829 -6.00 31.91 24.01
CA PRO A 829 -4.58 31.87 24.31
C PRO A 829 -4.34 30.89 25.46
N SER A 830 -3.16 30.27 25.51
CA SER A 830 -2.86 29.29 26.56
C SER A 830 -3.00 29.89 27.97
N SER A 831 -2.71 31.20 28.11
CA SER A 831 -2.89 31.96 29.36
C SER A 831 -4.35 32.14 29.83
N ALA A 832 -5.35 31.92 28.97
CA ALA A 832 -6.77 32.06 29.30
C ALA A 832 -7.42 30.79 29.86
N LEU A 833 -6.75 29.63 29.80
CA LEU A 833 -7.22 28.41 30.44
C LEU A 833 -7.16 28.60 31.97
N GLY A 834 -8.31 28.83 32.59
CA GLY A 834 -8.41 29.14 34.02
C GLY A 834 -7.92 28.00 34.92
N ALA A 835 -7.49 28.33 36.15
CA ALA A 835 -7.03 27.38 37.17
C ALA A 835 -8.08 26.34 37.65
N GLY A 836 -9.24 26.24 36.99
CA GLY A 836 -10.39 25.42 37.38
C GLY A 836 -10.49 24.05 36.70
N GLY A 837 -9.74 23.78 35.63
CA GLY A 837 -9.66 22.46 35.00
C GLY A 837 -8.37 21.76 35.42
N LYS A 838 -8.38 21.04 36.55
CA LYS A 838 -7.27 20.13 36.87
C LYS A 838 -7.43 18.88 36.01
N ALA A 839 -6.48 18.66 35.11
CA ALA A 839 -6.33 17.45 34.33
C ALA A 839 -4.97 16.82 34.70
N PRO A 840 -4.83 16.23 35.90
CA PRO A 840 -3.60 15.55 36.28
C PRO A 840 -3.37 14.37 35.34
N LEU A 841 -2.13 14.17 34.89
CA LEU A 841 -1.76 12.99 34.11
C LEU A 841 -1.92 11.73 34.97
N SER A 842 -2.34 10.63 34.34
CA SER A 842 -2.19 9.29 34.93
C SER A 842 -0.70 8.98 35.12
N ALA A 843 -0.40 7.93 35.90
CA ALA A 843 0.98 7.50 36.08
C ALA A 843 1.59 7.06 34.74
N GLU A 844 0.85 6.28 33.92
CA GLU A 844 1.34 5.89 32.59
C GLU A 844 1.47 7.07 31.63
N GLU A 845 0.51 8.01 31.61
CA GLU A 845 0.61 9.20 30.76
C GLU A 845 1.85 10.03 31.12
N ARG A 846 2.11 10.17 32.42
CA ARG A 846 3.32 10.86 32.89
C ARG A 846 4.57 10.10 32.49
N GLU A 847 4.58 8.77 32.54
CA GLU A 847 5.72 7.94 32.13
C GLU A 847 5.96 8.04 30.62
N ARG A 848 4.92 7.89 29.78
CA ARG A 848 5.01 8.07 28.32
C ARG A 848 5.52 9.45 27.94
N MET A 849 5.01 10.49 28.59
CA MET A 849 5.40 11.88 28.34
C MET A 849 6.77 12.25 28.91
N LEU A 850 7.46 11.31 29.58
CA LEU A 850 8.85 11.39 30.03
C LEU A 850 9.75 10.36 29.34
N ALA A 851 9.18 9.45 28.55
CA ALA A 851 9.90 8.32 28.00
C ALA A 851 10.91 8.76 26.92
N ASP A 852 11.96 7.95 26.84
CA ASP A 852 12.96 8.00 25.79
C ASP A 852 12.51 7.19 24.56
N ASP A 853 12.92 7.64 23.38
CA ASP A 853 12.75 6.91 22.13
C ASP A 853 13.84 7.33 21.11
N SER A 854 13.79 6.76 19.91
CA SER A 854 14.78 6.99 18.85
C SER A 854 14.83 8.44 18.36
N LEU A 855 13.74 9.21 18.44
CA LEU A 855 13.66 10.62 18.06
C LEU A 855 14.02 11.54 19.24
N ILE A 856 13.50 11.22 20.43
CA ILE A 856 13.60 12.05 21.63
C ILE A 856 14.97 11.96 22.27
N ARG A 857 15.54 10.77 22.46
CA ARG A 857 16.90 10.57 23.04
C ARG A 857 17.20 11.41 24.31
N SER A 858 16.19 11.65 25.13
CA SER A 858 16.22 12.29 26.46
C SER A 858 17.22 11.68 27.44
N GLU A 859 17.55 10.39 27.31
CA GLU A 859 18.57 9.75 28.16
C GLU A 859 20.01 9.94 27.64
N ALA A 860 20.20 10.56 26.46
CA ALA A 860 21.53 10.78 25.91
C ALA A 860 22.37 11.66 26.86
N PRO A 861 23.64 11.29 27.15
CA PRO A 861 24.46 12.01 28.13
C PRO A 861 24.58 13.51 27.88
N ALA A 862 24.68 13.94 26.62
CA ALA A 862 24.75 15.35 26.25
C ALA A 862 23.43 16.10 26.53
N ILE A 863 22.30 15.46 26.29
CA ILE A 863 20.97 16.02 26.59
C ILE A 863 20.77 16.12 28.10
N VAL A 864 21.10 15.06 28.85
CA VAL A 864 21.02 15.05 30.32
C VAL A 864 21.92 16.13 30.94
N GLU A 865 23.11 16.36 30.38
CA GLU A 865 24.00 17.44 30.81
C GLU A 865 23.35 18.82 30.61
N VAL A 866 22.78 19.07 29.42
CA VAL A 866 22.09 20.33 29.11
C VAL A 866 20.86 20.52 30.01
N ALA A 867 20.02 19.49 30.16
CA ALA A 867 18.86 19.51 31.04
C ALA A 867 19.27 19.78 32.49
N GLY A 868 20.32 19.14 32.99
CA GLY A 868 20.85 19.35 34.34
C GLY A 868 21.36 20.78 34.58
N ARG A 869 21.91 21.44 33.55
CA ARG A 869 22.35 22.84 33.62
C ARG A 869 21.19 23.84 33.62
N LEU A 870 20.09 23.52 32.93
CA LEU A 870 18.94 24.40 32.75
C LEU A 870 17.85 24.20 33.81
N LYS A 871 17.85 23.05 34.50
CA LYS A 871 16.87 22.71 35.53
C LYS A 871 16.91 23.65 36.73
N VAL A 872 15.76 24.24 37.05
CA VAL A 872 15.53 25.04 38.26
C VAL A 872 14.81 24.17 39.28
N ALA A 873 15.47 23.91 40.41
CA ALA A 873 14.98 22.96 41.40
C ALA A 873 13.62 23.36 41.99
N GLY A 874 12.59 22.54 41.75
CA GLY A 874 11.24 22.73 42.27
C GLY A 874 10.41 23.80 41.55
N ASP A 875 10.86 24.27 40.39
CA ASP A 875 10.19 25.29 39.59
C ASP A 875 10.20 24.86 38.11
N ASP A 876 9.20 24.05 37.75
CA ASP A 876 9.02 23.55 36.38
C ASP A 876 8.77 24.71 35.39
N PRO A 877 7.93 25.73 35.68
CA PRO A 877 7.81 26.92 34.82
C PRO A 877 9.14 27.63 34.57
N ALA A 878 9.96 27.85 35.61
CA ALA A 878 11.27 28.48 35.45
C ALA A 878 12.24 27.59 34.65
N THR A 879 12.15 26.27 34.81
CA THR A 879 12.91 25.31 33.99
C THR A 879 12.50 25.39 32.52
N VAL A 880 11.20 25.40 32.23
CA VAL A 880 10.68 25.51 30.86
C VAL A 880 11.13 26.80 30.21
N ALA A 881 11.01 27.94 30.91
CA ALA A 881 11.48 29.23 30.41
C ALA A 881 12.99 29.23 30.11
N ALA A 882 13.79 28.60 30.97
CA ALA A 882 15.23 28.45 30.76
C ALA A 882 15.56 27.57 29.54
N VAL A 883 14.84 26.47 29.34
CA VAL A 883 15.01 25.57 28.19
C VAL A 883 14.59 26.25 26.89
N VAL A 884 13.40 26.86 26.85
CA VAL A 884 12.89 27.61 25.69
C VAL A 884 13.88 28.71 25.28
N SER A 885 14.33 29.53 26.23
CA SER A 885 15.31 30.59 25.97
C SER A 885 16.64 30.03 25.48
N TRP A 886 17.10 28.92 26.07
CA TRP A 886 18.36 28.30 25.69
C TRP A 886 18.31 27.73 24.27
N VAL A 887 17.27 26.95 23.93
CA VAL A 887 17.09 26.39 22.59
C VAL A 887 16.96 27.51 21.56
N HIS A 888 16.17 28.55 21.85
CA HIS A 888 16.02 29.71 20.97
C HIS A 888 17.35 30.42 20.66
N GLU A 889 18.26 30.49 21.64
CA GLU A 889 19.57 31.14 21.50
C GLU A 889 20.65 30.22 20.88
N HIS A 890 20.52 28.90 21.05
CA HIS A 890 21.57 27.92 20.70
C HIS A 890 21.28 27.16 19.40
N VAL A 891 20.03 27.13 18.96
CA VAL A 891 19.66 26.63 17.64
C VAL A 891 19.52 27.83 16.70
N LYS A 892 20.17 27.76 15.55
CA LYS A 892 20.02 28.76 14.49
C LYS A 892 18.87 28.32 13.57
N TYR A 893 17.90 29.21 13.34
CA TYR A 893 16.80 28.92 12.44
C TYR A 893 17.31 28.77 11.00
N GLU A 894 17.07 27.60 10.42
CA GLU A 894 17.44 27.24 9.05
C GLU A 894 16.33 26.33 8.53
N ILE A 895 15.78 26.63 7.35
CA ILE A 895 14.73 25.78 6.76
C ILE A 895 15.42 24.53 6.18
N THR A 896 14.84 23.35 6.35
CA THR A 896 15.35 22.03 5.91
C THR A 896 16.65 21.47 6.55
N PRO A 897 16.84 21.48 7.88
CA PRO A 897 17.91 20.74 8.54
C PRO A 897 17.44 19.32 8.92
N ASN A 898 17.54 18.35 8.01
CA ASN A 898 17.17 16.94 8.25
C ASN A 898 17.94 16.32 9.43
N SER A 899 17.36 16.36 10.64
CA SER A 899 17.96 15.84 11.86
C SER A 899 17.20 14.58 12.30
N PRO A 900 17.86 13.40 12.31
CA PRO A 900 17.20 12.13 12.59
C PRO A 900 16.71 12.00 14.04
N ASP A 901 17.22 12.83 14.96
CA ASP A 901 16.85 12.83 16.37
C ASP A 901 17.24 14.16 17.07
N ALA A 902 16.75 14.38 18.29
CA ALA A 902 17.02 15.57 19.10
C ALA A 902 18.49 15.73 19.50
N LEU A 903 19.23 14.63 19.66
CA LEU A 903 20.67 14.69 19.96
C LEU A 903 21.43 15.30 18.78
N THR A 904 21.05 14.95 17.56
CA THR A 904 21.62 15.50 16.34
C THR A 904 21.29 16.98 16.20
N VAL A 905 20.07 17.41 16.57
CA VAL A 905 19.73 18.83 16.64
C VAL A 905 20.65 19.57 17.62
N LEU A 906 20.87 19.00 18.82
CA LEU A 906 21.77 19.57 19.82
C LEU A 906 23.21 19.70 19.30
N GLU A 907 23.72 18.68 18.62
CA GLU A 907 25.09 18.67 18.08
C GLU A 907 25.28 19.65 16.92
N ARG A 908 24.27 19.79 16.06
CA ARG A 908 24.32 20.67 14.88
C ARG A 908 24.04 22.13 15.23
N GLY A 909 23.17 22.40 16.19
CA GLY A 909 22.76 23.75 16.57
C GLY A 909 22.03 24.51 15.44
N GLN A 910 21.36 23.81 14.54
CA GLN A 910 20.53 24.39 13.48
C GLN A 910 19.27 23.53 13.24
N GLY A 911 18.15 24.18 12.94
CA GLY A 911 16.81 23.60 13.03
C GLY A 911 15.73 24.47 12.36
N ASP A 912 14.62 23.90 11.91
CA ASP A 912 13.37 24.64 11.70
C ASP A 912 12.43 24.46 12.92
N CYS A 913 11.15 24.84 12.81
CA CYS A 913 10.22 24.76 13.94
C CYS A 913 10.15 23.35 14.57
N THR A 914 10.27 22.30 13.76
CA THR A 914 10.20 20.92 14.22
C THR A 914 11.41 20.57 15.07
N GLU A 915 12.64 20.88 14.63
CA GLU A 915 13.84 20.63 15.43
C GLU A 915 13.89 21.44 16.73
N TYR A 916 13.39 22.69 16.72
CA TYR A 916 13.29 23.49 17.95
C TYR A 916 12.34 22.87 18.96
N ALA A 917 11.16 22.45 18.49
CA ALA A 917 10.17 21.80 19.34
C ALA A 917 10.69 20.46 19.87
N LEU A 918 11.29 19.65 18.99
CA LEU A 918 11.84 18.32 19.32
C LEU A 918 12.92 18.42 20.39
N LEU A 919 13.94 19.27 20.18
CA LEU A 919 15.02 19.44 21.17
C LEU A 919 14.49 19.98 22.50
N THR A 920 13.50 20.88 22.46
CA THR A 920 12.89 21.43 23.67
C THR A 920 12.14 20.34 24.45
N VAL A 921 11.29 19.55 23.80
CA VAL A 921 10.58 18.42 24.43
C VAL A 921 11.59 17.47 25.06
N THR A 922 12.62 17.10 24.32
CA THR A 922 13.68 16.20 24.78
C THR A 922 14.37 16.70 26.04
N ILE A 923 14.78 17.97 26.08
CA ILE A 923 15.45 18.55 27.26
C ILE A 923 14.47 18.63 28.45
N LEU A 924 13.20 18.94 28.21
CA LEU A 924 12.17 18.96 29.26
C LEU A 924 11.93 17.58 29.86
N ARG A 925 11.82 16.54 29.02
CA ARG A 925 11.70 15.15 29.46
C ARG A 925 12.90 14.71 30.28
N ALA A 926 14.11 15.03 29.83
CA ALA A 926 15.35 14.79 30.58
C ALA A 926 15.40 15.57 31.91
N ALA A 927 14.75 16.74 31.98
CA ALA A 927 14.58 17.50 33.22
C ALA A 927 13.48 16.93 34.14
N GLY A 928 12.72 15.93 33.70
CA GLY A 928 11.63 15.30 34.46
C GLY A 928 10.28 16.02 34.32
N ILE A 929 10.14 16.86 33.29
CA ILE A 929 8.92 17.62 32.97
C ILE A 929 8.22 16.93 31.80
N PRO A 930 6.98 16.43 31.98
CA PRO A 930 6.22 15.80 30.90
C PRO A 930 5.99 16.79 29.76
N ALA A 931 6.37 16.42 28.54
CA ALA A 931 6.24 17.27 27.37
C ALA A 931 5.95 16.45 26.10
N ARG A 932 5.25 17.06 25.15
CA ARG A 932 4.95 16.51 23.82
C ARG A 932 5.13 17.55 22.74
N LEU A 933 5.43 17.08 21.54
CA LEU A 933 5.36 17.87 20.32
C LEU A 933 3.91 18.25 20.05
N GLN A 934 3.73 19.44 19.50
CA GLN A 934 2.44 19.94 19.05
C GLN A 934 2.63 20.52 17.66
N GLU A 935 1.72 20.21 16.74
CA GLU A 935 1.78 20.68 15.37
C GLU A 935 0.46 21.31 14.94
N GLY A 936 0.51 22.13 13.91
CA GLY A 936 -0.65 22.77 13.34
C GLY A 936 -0.29 23.99 12.52
N MET A 937 -1.13 25.02 12.61
CA MET A 937 -0.99 26.25 11.87
C MET A 937 -0.73 27.43 12.80
N ALA A 938 0.26 28.26 12.49
CA ALA A 938 0.57 29.47 13.24
C ALA A 938 0.50 30.73 12.36
N ALA A 939 0.02 31.82 12.95
CA ALA A 939 0.01 33.13 12.29
C ALA A 939 1.44 33.70 12.18
N GLY A 940 1.98 33.71 10.97
CA GLY A 940 3.27 34.30 10.62
C GLY A 940 3.09 35.51 9.72
N GLY A 941 3.25 36.73 10.26
CA GLY A 941 3.07 37.95 9.46
C GLY A 941 1.62 38.16 9.01
N ASP A 942 1.39 38.19 7.70
CA ASP A 942 0.07 38.26 7.06
C ASP A 942 -0.43 36.90 6.55
N GLU A 943 0.20 35.80 6.97
CA GLU A 943 -0.11 34.45 6.55
C GLU A 943 -0.29 33.49 7.74
N MET A 944 -0.95 32.37 7.47
CA MET A 944 -1.12 31.22 8.35
C MET A 944 -0.25 30.09 7.78
N VAL A 945 0.79 29.68 8.50
CA VAL A 945 1.82 28.73 8.04
C VAL A 945 1.81 27.47 8.88
N ALA A 946 2.23 26.33 8.34
CA ALA A 946 2.49 25.14 9.13
C ALA A 946 3.58 25.43 10.17
N HIS A 947 3.40 24.93 11.40
CA HIS A 947 4.32 25.21 12.52
C HIS A 947 4.27 24.09 13.57
N ALA A 948 5.41 23.87 14.23
CA ALA A 948 5.55 22.96 15.36
C ALA A 948 5.96 23.73 16.63
N TRP A 949 5.39 23.34 17.77
CA TRP A 949 5.68 23.91 19.08
C TRP A 949 5.57 22.85 20.18
N VAL A 950 5.59 23.25 21.45
CA VAL A 950 5.71 22.34 22.59
C VAL A 950 4.55 22.49 23.55
N ALA A 951 3.92 21.38 23.92
CA ALA A 951 3.04 21.29 25.08
C ALA A 951 3.76 20.61 26.24
N TRP A 952 3.68 21.16 27.45
CA TRP A 952 4.26 20.60 28.68
C TRP A 952 3.25 20.61 29.82
N HIS A 953 3.43 19.72 30.80
CA HIS A 953 2.49 19.54 31.91
C HIS A 953 3.12 19.89 33.26
N ASP A 954 2.46 20.75 34.05
CA ASP A 954 2.92 21.19 35.37
C ASP A 954 2.51 20.26 36.53
N GLY A 955 2.01 19.07 36.20
CA GLY A 955 1.41 18.11 37.12
C GLY A 955 -0.09 18.35 37.38
N GLN A 956 -0.67 19.45 36.91
CA GLN A 956 -2.10 19.74 37.01
C GLN A 956 -2.76 20.09 35.67
N ARG A 957 -2.03 20.71 34.74
CA ARG A 957 -2.57 21.14 33.44
C ARG A 957 -1.49 21.21 32.36
N TRP A 958 -1.94 21.16 31.12
CA TRP A 958 -1.13 21.44 29.94
C TRP A 958 -0.92 22.93 29.73
N HIS A 959 0.29 23.28 29.34
CA HIS A 959 0.71 24.61 28.92
C HIS A 959 1.45 24.47 27.60
N GLU A 960 1.37 25.48 26.75
CA GLU A 960 2.01 25.45 25.44
C GLU A 960 3.02 26.59 25.33
N VAL A 961 4.20 26.31 24.80
CA VAL A 961 5.32 27.23 24.61
C VAL A 961 5.87 27.11 23.19
N ASP A 962 6.50 28.18 22.69
CA ASP A 962 7.05 28.21 21.34
C ASP A 962 8.56 28.52 21.41
N PRO A 963 9.43 27.50 21.32
CA PRO A 963 10.88 27.68 21.34
C PRO A 963 11.42 28.40 20.09
N THR A 964 10.72 28.32 18.95
CA THR A 964 11.12 29.05 17.74
C THR A 964 10.94 30.55 17.92
N ALA A 965 9.84 30.97 18.57
CA ALA A 965 9.60 32.37 18.93
C ALA A 965 10.26 32.81 20.24
N GLY A 966 10.81 31.86 21.02
CA GLY A 966 11.40 32.10 22.34
C GLY A 966 10.36 32.53 23.39
N THR A 967 9.11 32.10 23.26
CA THR A 967 8.01 32.50 24.14
C THR A 967 7.61 31.39 25.11
N ASP A 968 7.36 31.77 26.36
CA ASP A 968 6.92 30.91 27.47
C ASP A 968 5.40 30.68 27.49
N SER A 969 4.70 31.14 26.45
CA SER A 969 3.29 30.89 26.22
C SER A 969 2.96 31.06 24.74
N VAL A 970 2.00 30.29 24.22
CA VAL A 970 1.40 30.51 22.89
C VAL A 970 0.09 31.29 22.98
N GLY A 971 -0.13 32.14 21.99
CA GLY A 971 -1.34 32.93 21.86
C GLY A 971 -2.42 32.23 21.02
N SER A 972 -3.52 32.94 20.77
CA SER A 972 -4.59 32.47 19.87
C SER A 972 -4.20 32.43 18.39
N GLY A 973 -2.95 32.78 18.05
CA GLY A 973 -2.41 32.66 16.70
C GLY A 973 -1.93 31.25 16.33
N HIS A 974 -1.83 30.35 17.30
CA HIS A 974 -1.45 28.94 17.13
C HIS A 974 -2.71 28.08 17.19
N LEU A 975 -3.03 27.43 16.07
CA LEU A 975 -4.18 26.56 15.87
C LEU A 975 -3.64 25.13 15.72
N GLU A 976 -3.98 24.26 16.67
CA GLU A 976 -3.73 22.83 16.55
C GLU A 976 -4.67 22.26 15.49
N LEU A 977 -4.10 21.86 14.36
CA LEU A 977 -4.80 21.33 13.20
C LEU A 977 -3.94 20.24 12.56
N GLU A 978 -4.56 19.26 11.90
CA GLU A 978 -3.82 18.25 11.14
C GLU A 978 -3.10 18.89 9.95
N VAL A 979 -1.77 18.99 10.05
CA VAL A 979 -0.94 19.80 9.14
C VAL A 979 -1.02 19.28 7.70
N VAL A 980 -0.98 17.97 7.51
CA VAL A 980 -1.01 17.33 6.18
C VAL A 980 -2.31 17.68 5.45
N ASP A 981 -3.44 17.53 6.14
CA ASP A 981 -4.77 17.79 5.58
C ASP A 981 -4.94 19.27 5.23
N VAL A 982 -4.53 20.17 6.14
CA VAL A 982 -4.65 21.61 5.93
C VAL A 982 -3.72 22.08 4.80
N LEU A 983 -2.49 21.57 4.70
CA LEU A 983 -1.58 21.91 3.60
C LEU A 983 -2.08 21.42 2.25
N ALA A 984 -2.66 20.21 2.20
CA ALA A 984 -3.31 19.70 1.00
C ALA A 984 -4.46 20.64 0.58
N MET A 985 -5.29 21.08 1.52
CA MET A 985 -6.39 22.00 1.23
C MET A 985 -5.92 23.41 0.82
N ILE A 986 -4.88 23.96 1.45
CA ILE A 986 -4.28 25.25 1.04
C ILE A 986 -3.76 25.16 -0.41
N SER A 987 -3.04 24.08 -0.73
CA SER A 987 -2.50 23.82 -2.07
C SER A 987 -3.60 23.72 -3.14
N LEU A 988 -4.78 23.24 -2.73
CA LEU A 988 -5.97 23.16 -3.58
C LEU A 988 -6.82 24.43 -3.60
N GLY A 989 -6.46 25.47 -2.84
CA GLY A 989 -7.24 26.71 -2.71
C GLY A 989 -8.57 26.51 -1.95
N ARG A 990 -8.64 25.49 -1.11
CA ARG A 990 -9.85 25.03 -0.40
C ARG A 990 -9.80 25.29 1.11
N PHE A 991 -8.80 26.01 1.57
CA PHE A 991 -8.69 26.47 2.96
C PHE A 991 -8.40 27.98 2.96
N GLU A 992 -9.38 28.76 3.38
CA GLU A 992 -9.26 30.22 3.46
C GLU A 992 -9.69 30.73 4.84
N VAL A 993 -8.83 31.53 5.47
CA VAL A 993 -9.22 32.29 6.66
C VAL A 993 -9.98 33.55 6.23
N VAL A 994 -11.31 33.50 6.25
CA VAL A 994 -12.20 34.55 5.75
C VAL A 994 -12.24 35.77 6.67
N ALA A 995 -12.25 35.55 7.99
CA ALA A 995 -12.29 36.61 8.98
C ALA A 995 -11.65 36.20 10.30
N ILE A 996 -11.15 37.20 11.05
CA ILE A 996 -10.60 37.01 12.40
C ILE A 996 -11.09 38.13 13.31
N ASP A 997 -11.98 37.76 14.23
CA ASP A 997 -12.62 38.67 15.18
C ASP A 997 -12.12 38.43 16.62
N PRO A 998 -12.04 39.45 17.48
CA PRO A 998 -11.81 39.24 18.91
C PRO A 998 -12.96 38.47 19.57
N LEU A 999 -12.63 37.53 20.46
CA LEU A 999 -13.60 36.91 21.35
C LEU A 999 -14.04 37.95 22.40
N GLY A 1000 -15.36 38.20 22.46
CA GLY A 1000 -15.99 39.35 23.11
C GLY A 1000 -15.65 39.62 24.58
#